data_AF-A0A938MWB9-F1
#
_entry.id   AF-A0A938MWB9-F1
#
_cell.length_a   1.000
_cell.length_b   1.000
_cell.length_c   1.000
_cell.angle_alpha   90.00
_cell.angle_beta   90.00
_cell.angle_gamma   90.00
#
_symmetry.space_group_name_H-M   'P 1'
#
loop_
_entity.id
_entity.type
_entity.pdbx_description
1 polymer ?
#
loop_
_entity_poly.entity_id
_entity_poly.type
_entity_poly.pdbx_seq_one_letter_code
_entity_poly.pdbx_strand_id
1 'polypeptide(L)'
;MTRAFFSSGRPARFSRSTREVAWTVAAAAAAVIAVFRAADANDGQVRELTGAVATSIFVPPVRTQPPARTLRIERPEQYDPETARRKQQLPYKVESLRLAIEDLRATFGDAYPRGAEYLRACERLRAAVADGAPGAAEQYEELRDAALLANPLLSAERMLVLKRKCGQLGLPTNHQCNTCLKQLGYDNELALLSPVHQGGVLRTLYRPRRPFFVGETDLNFDADRLLFTMPNGRTWQIHEIGIDGQGLRQVSRETAADVDHFDGCYLPDGRIAYCSTASFTGVPCWHGRERACCIYTMDATGGDVRQACFDQDLDLHPSVLDNGQIIFSRWEYSGILHAYLRPLIVMNPDGTSQRAVYGSNSYYPNSLFFPRAIPGHPTKLVAVLAGYHGLNRMGELVVLDTAVGWAGPDGIVHRITRRGEPIVPVALDRLTENARDQFLHPYALSDKYFLTAMQPGRNGSWGIYLVDVFDNVVPILVDSDYDFFEPILVKRRPRPPVLADRTDRSRDDAVVVVHDVHAGKGLAGVPRGTITKLRVAAYNYGFPGMAGPDKIGRAGPWEAIRILGTVPVYADGSAKFRVPANTPITLQALDEEGKAVQLMRSWYTAMPGETASCVGCHETPRDTPVARGDAASQRPIAEIEPWYGPARGFDFAREVQPVLDRYCVACHDGTGKADDRRSLPDLRDLSLVGAYLGLPMTKLGATRLDPSLAKAFPDRFSPCGVMPEPYGHLRTLYTPAYEALIPFVRRPNVEDGVGLLVPGEYHADTSELMQLLSKGHHGVVLDAESLDRLVTWIDLNGPCHGTWSDVAEIPGRADQRRHALAQLHGGPKLDPETVPAVSAEDRAPVRPGDRTPSLDERRKTIEKLLARLPESPTAAIAEPETMRLDLGHGRALELVRVPAAPFVMGDLTGTGSPDEWPPAIVDLPRPYWIGRTEVTNGQLRSIFPEHTSGWFTKRQVDFDGPGILLDDPDQPAVRVSWDQAMAFCRKLSDRTGLRVTLPTEAQWEHAARAGTTTPLWYGQPTDDFSRWANMADRSLTCIYAGTAGVAVLQPIPAVMECDDEAIATARVASYAANPWGLFDVHGNAAEWTRSAYRPYPYDAADGRDDGNTAGAGAGATAIKRVVRGGSYCDRPHRCGSAHRRAFPAWQAVHDVGFRIVIEEER
;
A
#
# COMPACT_ATOMS: atom_id res chain seq x y z
N MET A 1 -42.88 -4.00 7.13
CA MET A 1 -44.32 -4.24 7.35
C MET A 1 -45.06 -4.19 6.00
N THR A 2 -45.61 -5.33 5.60
CA THR A 2 -46.92 -5.53 4.93
C THR A 2 -47.39 -4.60 3.79
N ARG A 3 -47.45 -5.20 2.58
CA ARG A 3 -48.53 -5.20 1.55
C ARG A 3 -49.62 -4.10 1.64
N ALA A 4 -49.93 -3.43 0.52
CA ALA A 4 -50.99 -3.85 -0.44
C ALA A 4 -51.34 -2.77 -1.49
N PHE A 5 -52.00 -3.23 -2.57
CA PHE A 5 -52.82 -2.52 -3.59
C PHE A 5 -52.10 -1.63 -4.65
N PHE A 6 -52.39 -1.65 -5.95
CA PHE A 6 -53.60 -2.04 -6.71
C PHE A 6 -53.28 -2.70 -8.07
N SER A 7 -54.16 -3.63 -8.44
CA SER A 7 -54.39 -4.20 -9.77
C SER A 7 -55.36 -3.34 -10.60
N SER A 8 -55.15 -3.23 -11.92
CA SER A 8 -56.22 -3.33 -12.93
C SER A 8 -55.63 -3.48 -14.34
N GLY A 9 -56.24 -4.34 -15.16
CA GLY A 9 -55.60 -4.96 -16.32
C GLY A 9 -55.58 -4.15 -17.61
N ARG A 10 -54.67 -4.53 -18.52
CA ARG A 10 -55.00 -5.13 -19.83
C ARG A 10 -53.77 -5.87 -20.41
N PRO A 11 -53.96 -6.88 -21.27
CA PRO A 11 -52.94 -7.88 -21.59
C PRO A 11 -52.20 -7.59 -22.91
N ALA A 12 -50.90 -7.89 -22.97
CA ALA A 12 -50.17 -8.03 -24.23
C ALA A 12 -49.27 -9.28 -24.20
N ARG A 13 -49.45 -10.08 -25.26
CA ARG A 13 -48.91 -11.40 -25.63
C ARG A 13 -47.41 -11.60 -25.34
N PHE A 14 -47.08 -12.70 -24.66
CA PHE A 14 -45.77 -13.37 -24.78
C PHE A 14 -45.93 -14.68 -25.56
N SER A 15 -45.05 -14.90 -26.54
CA SER A 15 -45.01 -16.09 -27.39
C SER A 15 -44.35 -17.29 -26.70
N ARG A 16 -44.82 -18.48 -27.09
CA ARG A 16 -44.34 -19.83 -26.72
C ARG A 16 -42.82 -20.00 -26.91
N SER A 17 -42.08 -20.33 -25.84
CA SER A 17 -40.85 -21.15 -25.95
C SER A 17 -40.33 -21.77 -24.62
N THR A 18 -41.13 -21.93 -23.58
CA THR A 18 -40.67 -22.52 -22.30
C THR A 18 -40.88 -24.04 -22.15
N ARG A 19 -40.91 -24.81 -23.25
CA ARG A 19 -40.97 -26.28 -23.17
C ARG A 19 -39.92 -27.05 -23.97
N GLU A 20 -38.98 -26.40 -24.67
CA GLU A 20 -37.86 -27.09 -25.34
C GLU A 20 -36.51 -26.97 -24.62
N VAL A 21 -36.40 -26.18 -23.55
CA VAL A 21 -35.12 -26.01 -22.81
C VAL A 21 -34.80 -27.20 -21.89
N ALA A 22 -35.77 -28.06 -21.58
CA ALA A 22 -35.57 -29.16 -20.63
C ALA A 22 -34.95 -30.43 -21.23
N TRP A 23 -34.89 -30.57 -22.57
CA TRP A 23 -34.32 -31.78 -23.20
C TRP A 23 -32.90 -31.58 -23.77
N THR A 24 -32.48 -30.33 -24.05
CA THR A 24 -31.13 -30.04 -24.56
C THR A 24 -30.06 -30.08 -23.46
N VAL A 25 -30.44 -29.83 -22.20
CA VAL A 25 -29.51 -29.86 -21.05
C VAL A 25 -29.12 -31.30 -20.66
N ALA A 26 -30.02 -32.27 -20.83
CA ALA A 26 -29.73 -33.68 -20.53
C ALA A 26 -28.84 -34.35 -21.61
N ALA A 27 -29.00 -33.98 -22.88
CA ALA A 27 -28.16 -34.48 -23.97
C ALA A 27 -26.73 -33.89 -23.95
N ALA A 28 -26.58 -32.62 -23.55
CA ALA A 28 -25.27 -31.99 -23.37
C ALA A 28 -24.49 -32.62 -22.19
N ALA A 29 -25.17 -32.97 -21.08
CA ALA A 29 -24.54 -33.66 -19.96
C ALA A 29 -24.02 -35.06 -20.33
N ALA A 30 -24.75 -35.80 -21.17
CA ALA A 30 -24.32 -37.12 -21.63
C ALA A 30 -23.15 -37.06 -22.63
N ALA A 31 -23.10 -36.04 -23.51
CA ALA A 31 -21.99 -35.83 -24.43
C ALA A 31 -20.70 -35.37 -23.71
N VAL A 32 -20.83 -34.54 -22.67
CA VAL A 32 -19.70 -34.14 -21.82
C VAL A 32 -19.14 -35.34 -21.05
N ILE A 33 -20.00 -36.22 -20.51
CA ILE A 33 -19.55 -37.45 -19.83
C ILE A 33 -18.89 -38.44 -20.81
N ALA A 34 -19.31 -38.50 -22.07
CA ALA A 34 -18.68 -39.34 -23.08
C ALA A 34 -17.31 -38.79 -23.55
N VAL A 35 -17.14 -37.47 -23.62
CA VAL A 35 -15.84 -36.83 -23.92
C VAL A 35 -14.85 -37.02 -22.77
N PHE A 36 -15.30 -36.96 -21.52
CA PHE A 36 -14.45 -37.27 -20.36
C PHE A 36 -14.03 -38.75 -20.31
N ARG A 37 -14.86 -39.69 -20.79
CA ARG A 37 -14.51 -41.12 -20.83
C ARG A 37 -13.65 -41.53 -22.04
N ALA A 38 -13.66 -40.77 -23.13
CA ALA A 38 -12.84 -41.05 -24.31
C ALA A 38 -11.44 -40.42 -24.25
N ALA A 39 -11.26 -39.37 -23.43
CA ALA A 39 -9.96 -38.73 -23.21
C ALA A 39 -9.03 -39.49 -22.25
N ASP A 40 -9.53 -40.52 -21.55
CA ASP A 40 -8.77 -41.34 -20.59
C ASP A 40 -7.95 -42.47 -21.25
N ALA A 41 -7.98 -42.64 -22.58
CA ALA A 41 -7.41 -43.83 -23.22
C ALA A 41 -6.08 -43.66 -23.94
N ASN A 42 -5.50 -42.44 -24.09
CA ASN A 42 -4.35 -42.32 -24.99
C ASN A 42 -3.29 -41.23 -24.72
N ASP A 43 -3.15 -40.70 -23.50
CA ASP A 43 -1.97 -39.87 -23.22
C ASP A 43 -1.51 -39.95 -21.75
N GLY A 44 -0.84 -41.06 -21.44
CA GLY A 44 -0.38 -41.40 -20.09
C GLY A 44 0.91 -40.73 -19.64
N GLN A 45 1.46 -39.73 -20.35
CA GLN A 45 2.76 -39.14 -20.01
C GLN A 45 2.76 -37.64 -19.70
N VAL A 46 1.63 -36.92 -19.84
CA VAL A 46 1.61 -35.45 -19.67
C VAL A 46 0.89 -34.99 -18.39
N ARG A 47 0.21 -35.87 -17.66
CA ARG A 47 -0.53 -35.51 -16.43
C ARG A 47 0.27 -35.59 -15.12
N GLU A 48 1.41 -36.27 -15.08
CA GLU A 48 2.08 -36.55 -13.79
C GLU A 48 3.03 -35.45 -13.28
N LEU A 49 3.55 -34.56 -14.14
CA LEU A 49 4.58 -33.59 -13.71
C LEU A 49 4.04 -32.21 -13.31
N THR A 50 2.77 -31.91 -13.57
CA THR A 50 2.16 -30.61 -13.22
C THR A 50 0.95 -30.75 -12.28
N GLY A 51 0.32 -31.93 -12.18
CA GLY A 51 -1.00 -32.07 -11.55
C GLY A 51 -1.08 -31.83 -10.04
N ALA A 52 -0.07 -32.21 -9.25
CA ALA A 52 -0.21 -32.28 -7.78
C ALA A 52 0.02 -30.94 -7.06
N VAL A 53 0.78 -30.03 -7.65
CA VAL A 53 0.97 -28.67 -7.12
C VAL A 53 0.11 -27.68 -7.92
N ALA A 54 -0.09 -27.89 -9.23
CA ALA A 54 -0.77 -26.94 -10.09
C ALA A 54 -2.31 -26.92 -10.01
N THR A 55 -2.98 -27.89 -9.37
CA THR A 55 -4.46 -27.89 -9.33
C THR A 55 -5.09 -27.39 -8.03
N SER A 56 -4.36 -27.39 -6.91
CA SER A 56 -4.89 -26.89 -5.63
C SER A 56 -4.60 -25.40 -5.36
N ILE A 57 -3.64 -24.77 -6.04
CA ILE A 57 -3.24 -23.38 -5.74
C ILE A 57 -3.53 -22.40 -6.89
N PHE A 58 -3.70 -22.88 -8.13
CA PHE A 58 -3.41 -22.02 -9.30
C PHE A 58 -4.61 -21.47 -10.08
N VAL A 59 -5.83 -21.95 -9.81
CA VAL A 59 -7.03 -21.25 -10.26
C VAL A 59 -8.02 -21.23 -9.10
N PRO A 60 -7.99 -20.18 -8.26
CA PRO A 60 -8.94 -20.09 -7.17
C PRO A 60 -10.36 -20.06 -7.74
N PRO A 61 -11.30 -20.85 -7.19
CA PRO A 61 -12.68 -20.80 -7.64
C PRO A 61 -13.24 -19.38 -7.44
N VAL A 62 -13.98 -18.89 -8.44
CA VAL A 62 -14.62 -17.56 -8.35
C VAL A 62 -15.80 -17.67 -7.40
N ARG A 63 -15.80 -16.88 -6.32
CA ARG A 63 -16.96 -16.69 -5.44
C ARG A 63 -17.75 -15.47 -5.87
N THR A 64 -19.07 -15.58 -5.90
CA THR A 64 -19.98 -14.46 -6.24
C THR A 64 -20.42 -13.66 -5.02
N GLN A 65 -20.24 -14.19 -3.81
CA GLN A 65 -20.57 -13.55 -2.54
C GLN A 65 -19.45 -13.78 -1.52
N PRO A 66 -19.16 -12.78 -0.66
CA PRO A 66 -18.15 -12.92 0.40
C PRO A 66 -18.48 -14.07 1.35
N PRO A 67 -17.48 -14.61 2.07
CA PRO A 67 -17.74 -15.61 3.09
C PRO A 67 -18.55 -15.00 4.24
N ALA A 68 -19.55 -15.72 4.76
CA ALA A 68 -20.54 -15.17 5.68
C ALA A 68 -19.96 -14.69 7.02
N ARG A 69 -18.82 -15.24 7.46
CA ARG A 69 -18.15 -14.87 8.72
C ARG A 69 -17.07 -13.83 8.53
N THR A 70 -16.81 -13.38 7.29
CA THR A 70 -15.87 -12.28 7.02
C THR A 70 -16.53 -10.94 7.29
N LEU A 71 -16.03 -10.23 8.30
CA LEU A 71 -16.53 -8.91 8.64
C LEU A 71 -16.09 -7.86 7.62
N ARG A 72 -17.00 -6.91 7.36
CA ARG A 72 -16.75 -5.73 6.52
C ARG A 72 -17.13 -4.48 7.28
N ILE A 73 -16.48 -3.37 6.95
CA ILE A 73 -16.91 -2.05 7.42
C ILE A 73 -18.08 -1.57 6.56
N GLU A 74 -19.17 -1.15 7.20
CA GLU A 74 -20.20 -0.36 6.55
C GLU A 74 -19.62 1.00 6.14
N ARG A 75 -19.75 1.37 4.87
CA ARG A 75 -19.20 2.62 4.37
C ARG A 75 -19.92 3.79 5.04
N PRO A 76 -19.22 4.69 5.74
CA PRO A 76 -19.86 5.89 6.24
C PRO A 76 -20.30 6.75 5.05
N GLU A 77 -21.43 7.44 5.19
CA GLU A 77 -21.84 8.44 4.21
C GLU A 77 -20.77 9.53 4.14
N GLN A 78 -20.26 9.82 2.94
CA GLN A 78 -19.32 10.92 2.71
C GLN A 78 -19.93 12.30 3.01
N TYR A 79 -21.26 12.35 3.06
CA TYR A 79 -22.02 13.57 2.86
C TYR A 79 -23.40 13.51 3.51
N ASP A 80 -23.74 14.52 4.30
CA ASP A 80 -25.09 14.70 4.86
C ASP A 80 -26.00 15.48 3.89
N PRO A 81 -27.02 14.83 3.28
CA PRO A 81 -27.96 15.48 2.37
C PRO A 81 -28.67 16.72 2.95
N GLU A 82 -28.93 16.74 4.26
CA GLU A 82 -29.63 17.83 4.93
C GLU A 82 -28.75 19.08 5.01
N THR A 83 -27.48 18.92 5.39
CA THR A 83 -26.50 20.01 5.38
C THR A 83 -26.40 20.68 4.01
N ALA A 84 -26.53 19.96 2.89
CA ALA A 84 -26.37 20.51 1.53
C ALA A 84 -27.55 21.39 1.23
N ARG A 85 -28.74 20.85 1.52
CA ARG A 85 -29.99 21.54 1.33
C ARG A 85 -29.98 22.83 2.15
N ARG A 86 -29.56 22.78 3.41
CA ARG A 86 -29.42 23.97 4.27
C ARG A 86 -28.47 25.00 3.66
N LYS A 87 -27.32 24.59 3.14
CA LYS A 87 -26.36 25.49 2.49
C LYS A 87 -26.86 26.14 1.21
N GLN A 88 -27.82 25.50 0.52
CA GLN A 88 -28.50 26.12 -0.63
C GLN A 88 -29.53 27.18 -0.23
N GLN A 89 -29.98 27.19 1.03
CA GLN A 89 -30.99 28.12 1.48
C GLN A 89 -30.42 29.53 1.62
N LEU A 90 -31.26 30.51 1.27
CA LEU A 90 -30.91 31.92 1.27
C LEU A 90 -30.38 32.44 2.63
N PRO A 91 -30.91 32.04 3.81
CA PRO A 91 -30.35 32.47 5.09
C PRO A 91 -28.87 32.10 5.26
N TYR A 92 -28.46 30.90 4.84
CA TYR A 92 -27.06 30.47 4.92
C TYR A 92 -26.18 31.31 3.98
N LYS A 93 -26.63 31.50 2.75
CA LYS A 93 -25.93 32.30 1.73
C LYS A 93 -25.73 33.75 2.15
N VAL A 94 -26.76 34.39 2.73
CA VAL A 94 -26.66 35.76 3.26
C VAL A 94 -25.65 35.84 4.40
N GLU A 95 -25.63 34.84 5.29
CA GLU A 95 -24.64 34.78 6.38
C GLU A 95 -23.21 34.58 5.86
N SER A 96 -23.02 33.75 4.84
CA SER A 96 -21.74 33.60 4.13
C SER A 96 -21.24 34.90 3.51
N LEU A 97 -22.15 35.65 2.87
CA LEU A 97 -21.83 36.96 2.30
C LEU A 97 -21.45 37.98 3.38
N ARG A 98 -22.21 38.00 4.50
CA ARG A 98 -21.92 38.88 5.65
C ARG A 98 -20.50 38.65 6.17
N LEU A 99 -20.12 37.39 6.38
CA LEU A 99 -18.79 37.02 6.88
C LEU A 99 -17.67 37.47 5.93
N ALA A 100 -17.86 37.33 4.62
CA ALA A 100 -16.89 37.82 3.64
C ALA A 100 -16.80 39.35 3.62
N ILE A 101 -17.92 40.08 3.73
CA ILE A 101 -17.91 41.56 3.80
C ILE A 101 -17.17 42.02 5.06
N GLU A 102 -17.41 41.38 6.20
CA GLU A 102 -16.72 41.69 7.45
C GLU A 102 -15.22 41.46 7.35
N ASP A 103 -14.82 40.33 6.76
CA ASP A 103 -13.42 40.00 6.53
C ASP A 103 -12.72 41.01 5.60
N LEU A 104 -13.35 41.36 4.47
CA LEU A 104 -12.83 42.36 3.55
C LEU A 104 -12.69 43.73 4.21
N ARG A 105 -13.69 44.15 5.00
CA ARG A 105 -13.61 45.42 5.75
C ARG A 105 -12.51 45.41 6.80
N ALA A 106 -12.38 44.32 7.55
CA ALA A 106 -11.35 44.18 8.58
C ALA A 106 -9.94 44.16 7.97
N THR A 107 -9.79 43.51 6.82
CA THR A 107 -8.50 43.32 6.15
C THR A 107 -8.06 44.57 5.38
N PHE A 108 -8.97 45.22 4.66
CA PHE A 108 -8.62 46.29 3.70
C PHE A 108 -9.08 47.69 4.12
N GLY A 109 -9.95 47.83 5.12
CA GLY A 109 -10.46 49.13 5.55
C GLY A 109 -11.02 49.95 4.39
N ASP A 110 -10.49 51.16 4.20
CA ASP A 110 -10.92 52.09 3.14
C ASP A 110 -10.59 51.61 1.72
N ALA A 111 -9.63 50.68 1.56
CA ALA A 111 -9.32 50.11 0.25
C ALA A 111 -10.44 49.20 -0.26
N TYR A 112 -11.36 48.75 0.59
CA TYR A 112 -12.61 48.07 0.20
C TYR A 112 -13.77 49.09 0.13
N PRO A 113 -14.02 49.70 -1.03
CA PRO A 113 -14.96 50.82 -1.15
C PRO A 113 -16.37 50.36 -0.81
N ARG A 114 -17.15 51.23 -0.16
CA ARG A 114 -18.55 50.96 0.22
C ARG A 114 -18.75 49.77 1.17
N GLY A 115 -17.70 49.20 1.76
CA GLY A 115 -17.82 48.06 2.67
C GLY A 115 -18.86 48.24 3.79
N ALA A 116 -18.91 49.43 4.43
CA ALA A 116 -19.91 49.73 5.46
C ALA A 116 -21.35 49.80 4.91
N GLU A 117 -21.52 50.21 3.65
CA GLU A 117 -22.81 50.21 2.97
C GLU A 117 -23.25 48.78 2.65
N TYR A 118 -22.35 47.95 2.12
CA TYR A 118 -22.61 46.54 1.83
C TYR A 118 -23.03 45.78 3.09
N LEU A 119 -22.33 45.99 4.22
CA LEU A 119 -22.72 45.34 5.47
C LEU A 119 -24.12 45.75 5.92
N ARG A 120 -24.46 47.05 5.88
CA ARG A 120 -25.82 47.51 6.19
C ARG A 120 -26.88 46.95 5.24
N ALA A 121 -26.55 46.80 3.96
CA ALA A 121 -27.44 46.17 2.99
C ALA A 121 -27.62 44.67 3.29
N CYS A 122 -26.55 43.99 3.70
CA CYS A 122 -26.58 42.58 4.08
C CYS A 122 -27.45 42.36 5.34
N GLU A 123 -27.37 43.23 6.35
CA GLU A 123 -28.22 43.15 7.54
C GLU A 123 -29.71 43.38 7.21
N ARG A 124 -30.02 44.34 6.32
CA ARG A 124 -31.40 44.53 5.83
C ARG A 124 -31.90 43.31 5.08
N LEU A 125 -31.07 42.74 4.23
CA LEU A 125 -31.39 41.54 3.47
C LEU A 125 -31.61 40.34 4.41
N ARG A 126 -30.79 40.18 5.44
CA ARG A 126 -30.95 39.14 6.47
C ARG A 126 -32.31 39.24 7.17
N ALA A 127 -32.73 40.45 7.55
CA ALA A 127 -34.06 40.68 8.11
C ALA A 127 -35.17 40.34 7.10
N ALA A 128 -35.05 40.83 5.85
CA ALA A 128 -36.01 40.55 4.79
C ALA A 128 -36.16 39.04 4.48
N VAL A 129 -35.05 38.29 4.54
CA VAL A 129 -35.05 36.82 4.36
C VAL A 129 -35.72 36.12 5.54
N ALA A 130 -35.52 36.59 6.77
CA ALA A 130 -36.20 36.07 7.95
C ALA A 130 -37.72 36.31 7.88
N ASP A 131 -38.14 37.44 7.31
CA ASP A 131 -39.55 37.82 7.13
C ASP A 131 -40.19 37.21 5.86
N GLY A 132 -39.43 36.47 5.05
CA GLY A 132 -39.94 35.84 3.82
C GLY A 132 -40.28 36.83 2.69
N ALA A 133 -39.59 37.97 2.62
CA ALA A 133 -39.88 39.01 1.65
C ALA A 133 -39.68 38.54 0.18
N PRO A 134 -40.60 38.87 -0.74
CA PRO A 134 -40.45 38.56 -2.16
C PRO A 134 -39.26 39.33 -2.77
N GLY A 135 -38.52 38.69 -3.68
CA GLY A 135 -37.36 39.30 -4.36
C GLY A 135 -36.04 39.26 -3.57
N ALA A 136 -36.03 38.75 -2.33
CA ALA A 136 -34.81 38.67 -1.52
C ALA A 136 -33.68 37.84 -2.17
N ALA A 137 -34.02 36.83 -2.98
CA ALA A 137 -33.03 36.05 -3.72
C ALA A 137 -32.31 36.88 -4.80
N GLU A 138 -33.03 37.72 -5.55
CA GLU A 138 -32.44 38.59 -6.57
C GLU A 138 -31.58 39.67 -5.90
N GLN A 139 -32.07 40.28 -4.82
CA GLN A 139 -31.31 41.25 -4.01
C GLN A 139 -30.03 40.64 -3.43
N TYR A 140 -30.05 39.37 -3.04
CA TYR A 140 -28.86 38.66 -2.61
C TYR A 140 -27.83 38.55 -3.73
N GLU A 141 -28.23 38.11 -4.92
CA GLU A 141 -27.33 37.94 -6.06
C GLU A 141 -26.69 39.30 -6.45
N GLU A 142 -27.49 40.37 -6.52
CA GLU A 142 -27.01 41.72 -6.80
C GLU A 142 -26.02 42.22 -5.74
N LEU A 143 -26.36 42.05 -4.45
CA LEU A 143 -25.50 42.48 -3.35
C LEU A 143 -24.22 41.65 -3.28
N ARG A 144 -24.31 40.33 -3.48
CA ARG A 144 -23.16 39.42 -3.50
C ARG A 144 -22.17 39.86 -4.58
N ASP A 145 -22.65 40.05 -5.80
CA ASP A 145 -21.79 40.41 -6.93
C ASP A 145 -21.18 41.79 -6.71
N ALA A 146 -21.97 42.79 -6.30
CA ALA A 146 -21.46 44.13 -6.01
C ALA A 146 -20.43 44.15 -4.87
N ALA A 147 -20.66 43.39 -3.80
CA ALA A 147 -19.79 43.37 -2.63
C ALA A 147 -18.50 42.58 -2.88
N LEU A 148 -18.58 41.40 -3.51
CA LEU A 148 -17.42 40.53 -3.68
C LEU A 148 -16.57 40.89 -4.91
N LEU A 149 -17.15 41.46 -5.97
CA LEU A 149 -16.36 41.97 -7.11
C LEU A 149 -15.66 43.30 -6.78
N ALA A 150 -16.08 44.01 -5.74
CA ALA A 150 -15.35 45.13 -5.18
C ALA A 150 -14.13 44.72 -4.31
N ASN A 151 -13.83 43.42 -4.23
CA ASN A 151 -12.68 42.90 -3.48
C ASN A 151 -11.37 43.50 -4.00
N PRO A 152 -10.57 44.18 -3.14
CA PRO A 152 -9.32 44.83 -3.56
C PRO A 152 -8.28 43.84 -4.10
N LEU A 153 -8.38 42.55 -3.80
CA LEU A 153 -7.50 41.52 -4.34
C LEU A 153 -7.66 41.30 -5.86
N LEU A 154 -8.79 41.73 -6.43
CA LEU A 154 -9.07 41.70 -7.87
C LEU A 154 -8.54 42.96 -8.61
N SER A 155 -7.79 43.84 -7.95
CA SER A 155 -7.35 45.14 -8.50
C SER A 155 -6.42 45.06 -9.72
N ALA A 156 -6.08 43.87 -10.22
CA ALA A 156 -5.31 43.74 -11.45
C ALA A 156 -6.14 44.21 -12.64
N GLU A 157 -5.51 44.94 -13.56
CA GLU A 157 -6.19 45.43 -14.77
C GLU A 157 -6.64 44.28 -15.68
N ARG A 158 -5.82 43.22 -15.75
CA ARG A 158 -5.98 42.11 -16.70
C ARG A 158 -5.84 40.76 -16.02
N MET A 159 -6.61 39.78 -16.48
CA MET A 159 -6.48 38.36 -16.11
C MET A 159 -6.25 37.53 -17.36
N LEU A 160 -5.21 36.70 -17.35
CA LEU A 160 -5.02 35.65 -18.34
C LEU A 160 -5.99 34.51 -18.08
N VAL A 161 -6.58 33.99 -19.14
CA VAL A 161 -7.42 32.79 -19.14
C VAL A 161 -7.11 31.94 -20.37
N LEU A 162 -7.21 30.62 -20.22
CA LEU A 162 -7.30 29.70 -21.34
C LEU A 162 -8.77 29.59 -21.75
N LYS A 163 -9.10 30.08 -22.95
CA LYS A 163 -10.43 29.93 -23.57
C LYS A 163 -10.42 28.72 -24.47
N ARG A 164 -11.40 27.84 -24.33
CA ARG A 164 -11.50 26.63 -25.16
C ARG A 164 -12.94 26.28 -25.44
N LYS A 165 -13.25 25.74 -26.63
CA LYS A 165 -14.61 25.34 -26.98
C LYS A 165 -15.17 24.31 -25.99
N CYS A 166 -16.44 24.46 -25.63
CA CYS A 166 -17.12 23.58 -24.68
C CYS A 166 -16.90 22.08 -24.98
N GLY A 167 -16.63 21.31 -23.93
CA GLY A 167 -16.44 19.85 -24.01
C GLY A 167 -15.03 19.40 -24.41
N GLN A 168 -14.08 20.33 -24.55
CA GLN A 168 -12.68 20.01 -24.84
C GLN A 168 -11.78 20.14 -23.59
N LEU A 169 -12.12 19.52 -22.46
CA LEU A 169 -11.43 19.69 -21.17
C LEU A 169 -9.89 19.70 -21.25
N GLY A 170 -9.30 18.82 -22.05
CA GLY A 170 -7.85 18.79 -22.28
C GLY A 170 -7.02 18.41 -21.05
N LEU A 171 -7.59 17.58 -20.17
CA LEU A 171 -6.89 16.95 -19.05
C LEU A 171 -6.96 15.43 -19.19
N PRO A 172 -5.88 14.70 -18.91
CA PRO A 172 -5.88 13.25 -18.92
C PRO A 172 -6.59 12.70 -17.68
N THR A 173 -6.84 11.39 -17.65
CA THR A 173 -7.27 10.74 -16.40
C THR A 173 -6.14 10.78 -15.36
N ASN A 174 -6.45 10.59 -14.07
CA ASN A 174 -5.50 10.81 -12.96
C ASN A 174 -4.33 9.81 -12.92
N HIS A 175 -4.45 8.71 -13.67
CA HIS A 175 -3.47 7.62 -13.77
C HIS A 175 -2.85 7.55 -15.18
N GLN A 176 -2.85 8.68 -15.90
CA GLN A 176 -2.21 8.84 -17.20
C GLN A 176 -1.34 10.11 -17.24
N CYS A 177 -0.26 10.02 -18.01
CA CYS A 177 0.59 11.15 -18.35
C CYS A 177 -0.12 12.10 -19.33
N ASN A 178 0.23 13.38 -19.31
CA ASN A 178 -0.30 14.38 -20.25
C ASN A 178 -0.06 14.02 -21.72
N THR A 179 0.96 13.20 -22.00
CA THR A 179 1.26 12.75 -23.37
C THR A 179 0.15 11.91 -23.99
N CYS A 180 -0.80 11.37 -23.19
CA CYS A 180 -1.95 10.64 -23.72
C CYS A 180 -3.01 11.56 -24.35
N LEU A 181 -2.91 12.88 -24.16
CA LEU A 181 -3.80 13.85 -24.79
C LEU A 181 -3.63 13.85 -26.31
N LYS A 182 -4.70 14.24 -27.01
CA LYS A 182 -4.58 14.52 -28.45
C LYS A 182 -3.75 15.79 -28.63
N GLN A 183 -2.86 15.81 -29.62
CA GLN A 183 -2.13 17.03 -29.97
C GLN A 183 -2.98 18.01 -30.80
N LEU A 184 -3.96 17.50 -31.56
CA LEU A 184 -4.79 18.25 -32.51
C LEU A 184 -6.29 18.14 -32.18
N GLY A 185 -7.08 19.05 -32.74
CA GLY A 185 -8.54 19.07 -32.66
C GLY A 185 -9.10 20.08 -31.66
N TYR A 186 -8.26 20.98 -31.15
CA TYR A 186 -8.67 21.98 -30.17
C TYR A 186 -9.01 23.31 -30.84
N ASP A 187 -10.12 23.89 -30.39
CA ASP A 187 -10.48 25.27 -30.63
C ASP A 187 -10.19 26.03 -29.32
N ASN A 188 -8.95 26.51 -29.18
CA ASN A 188 -8.49 27.20 -27.99
C ASN A 188 -7.62 28.41 -28.29
N GLU A 189 -7.58 29.32 -27.34
CA GLU A 189 -6.67 30.46 -27.32
C GLU A 189 -6.35 30.90 -25.89
N LEU A 190 -5.18 31.51 -25.74
CA LEU A 190 -4.83 32.28 -24.55
C LEU A 190 -5.43 33.67 -24.72
N ALA A 191 -6.19 34.14 -23.74
CA ALA A 191 -6.89 35.42 -23.80
C ALA A 191 -6.69 36.24 -22.52
N LEU A 192 -6.82 37.56 -22.66
CA LEU A 192 -6.77 38.52 -21.57
C LEU A 192 -8.18 39.09 -21.36
N LEU A 193 -8.74 38.91 -20.15
CA LEU A 193 -9.95 39.57 -19.70
C LEU A 193 -9.59 40.92 -19.08
N SER A 194 -10.24 42.00 -19.53
CA SER A 194 -10.00 43.35 -19.01
C SER A 194 -11.28 44.20 -19.04
N PRO A 195 -11.61 44.90 -17.96
CA PRO A 195 -11.14 44.68 -16.57
C PRO A 195 -11.57 43.29 -16.01
N VAL A 196 -11.02 42.88 -14.88
CA VAL A 196 -11.28 41.56 -14.26
C VAL A 196 -12.63 41.52 -13.52
N HIS A 197 -13.73 41.51 -14.27
CA HIS A 197 -15.09 41.33 -13.76
C HIS A 197 -16.03 40.75 -14.84
N GLN A 198 -17.30 40.46 -14.48
CA GLN A 198 -18.34 39.83 -15.34
C GLN A 198 -18.65 40.53 -16.68
N GLY A 199 -18.19 41.76 -16.88
CA GLY A 199 -18.41 42.55 -18.11
C GLY A 199 -17.11 42.92 -18.81
N GLY A 200 -15.99 42.33 -18.40
CA GLY A 200 -14.69 42.54 -19.04
C GLY A 200 -14.69 42.05 -20.49
N VAL A 201 -13.89 42.68 -21.32
CA VAL A 201 -13.71 42.31 -22.73
C VAL A 201 -12.56 41.31 -22.83
N LEU A 202 -12.80 40.18 -23.51
CA LEU A 202 -11.76 39.22 -23.86
C LEU A 202 -11.00 39.68 -25.10
N ARG A 203 -9.68 39.77 -24.98
CA ARG A 203 -8.77 39.96 -26.10
C ARG A 203 -7.87 38.74 -26.26
N THR A 204 -7.83 38.15 -27.44
CA THR A 204 -6.90 37.07 -27.76
C THR A 204 -5.46 37.55 -27.61
N LEU A 205 -4.68 36.86 -26.77
CA LEU A 205 -3.24 37.01 -26.64
C LEU A 205 -2.52 36.16 -27.68
N TYR A 206 -2.91 34.89 -27.76
CA TYR A 206 -2.33 33.94 -28.70
C TYR A 206 -3.33 32.86 -29.09
N ARG A 207 -3.41 32.60 -30.40
CA ARG A 207 -4.16 31.49 -30.98
C ARG A 207 -3.22 30.66 -31.86
N PRO A 208 -3.13 29.34 -31.66
CA PRO A 208 -2.24 28.51 -32.46
C PRO A 208 -2.70 28.48 -33.92
N ARG A 209 -1.73 28.47 -34.85
CA ARG A 209 -2.00 28.47 -36.31
C ARG A 209 -2.70 27.21 -36.80
N ARG A 210 -2.48 26.10 -36.09
CA ARG A 210 -3.15 24.81 -36.26
C ARG A 210 -4.06 24.59 -35.05
N PRO A 211 -5.05 23.68 -35.10
CA PRO A 211 -5.91 23.38 -33.96
C PRO A 211 -5.17 22.55 -32.90
N PHE A 212 -3.99 23.02 -32.51
CA PHE A 212 -3.14 22.43 -31.49
C PHE A 212 -3.69 22.73 -30.11
N PHE A 213 -3.49 21.80 -29.19
CA PHE A 213 -3.63 22.06 -27.77
C PHE A 213 -2.74 23.24 -27.35
N VAL A 214 -3.27 24.10 -26.49
CA VAL A 214 -2.51 25.09 -25.71
C VAL A 214 -3.04 25.07 -24.28
N GLY A 215 -2.16 25.07 -23.28
CA GLY A 215 -2.50 25.09 -21.85
C GLY A 215 -1.27 24.94 -20.96
N GLU A 216 -1.46 24.64 -19.68
CA GLU A 216 -0.39 24.51 -18.67
C GLU A 216 0.48 25.76 -18.57
N THR A 217 -0.16 26.86 -18.21
CA THR A 217 0.40 28.20 -18.24
C THR A 217 1.08 28.59 -16.92
N ASP A 218 2.19 29.33 -17.02
CA ASP A 218 2.85 29.94 -15.86
C ASP A 218 3.39 31.33 -16.22
N LEU A 219 2.98 32.35 -15.47
CA LEU A 219 3.35 33.76 -15.71
C LEU A 219 4.61 34.12 -14.91
N ASN A 220 5.59 34.73 -15.58
CA ASN A 220 6.83 35.17 -14.94
C ASN A 220 6.56 36.17 -13.80
N PHE A 221 7.46 36.23 -12.81
CA PHE A 221 7.34 37.12 -11.65
C PHE A 221 7.20 38.60 -12.02
N ASP A 222 7.82 39.05 -13.11
CA ASP A 222 7.72 40.44 -13.60
C ASP A 222 6.46 40.68 -14.46
N ALA A 223 5.63 39.65 -14.69
CA ALA A 223 4.38 39.68 -15.43
C ALA A 223 4.50 40.14 -16.90
N ASP A 224 5.66 39.93 -17.51
CA ASP A 224 5.97 40.31 -18.88
C ASP A 224 6.00 39.14 -19.87
N ARG A 225 6.23 37.92 -19.38
CA ARG A 225 6.38 36.68 -20.17
C ARG A 225 5.57 35.54 -19.59
N LEU A 226 5.10 34.66 -20.48
CA LEU A 226 4.22 33.55 -20.19
C LEU A 226 4.77 32.25 -20.77
N LEU A 227 4.94 31.22 -19.94
CA LEU A 227 5.17 29.85 -20.39
C LEU A 227 3.85 29.14 -20.66
N PHE A 228 3.86 28.22 -21.61
CA PHE A 228 2.76 27.30 -21.87
C PHE A 228 3.23 26.07 -22.66
N THR A 229 2.45 24.99 -22.59
CA THR A 229 2.65 23.77 -23.37
C THR A 229 1.90 23.85 -24.69
N MET A 230 2.58 23.48 -25.78
CA MET A 230 1.98 23.29 -27.11
C MET A 230 2.79 22.26 -27.90
N PRO A 231 2.15 21.35 -28.66
CA PRO A 231 2.88 20.41 -29.51
C PRO A 231 3.48 21.11 -30.73
N ASN A 232 4.63 20.61 -31.20
CA ASN A 232 5.24 21.06 -32.46
C ASN A 232 4.78 20.25 -33.68
N GLY A 233 3.79 19.36 -33.50
CA GLY A 233 3.30 18.41 -34.50
C GLY A 233 3.98 17.04 -34.48
N ARG A 234 4.98 16.86 -33.61
CA ARG A 234 5.61 15.57 -33.32
C ARG A 234 5.56 15.24 -31.83
N THR A 235 6.08 16.14 -31.00
CA THR A 235 6.16 15.98 -29.54
C THR A 235 5.59 17.19 -28.83
N TRP A 236 5.30 17.04 -27.53
CA TRP A 236 4.92 18.13 -26.63
C TRP A 236 6.14 18.99 -26.29
N GLN A 237 5.98 20.31 -26.29
CA GLN A 237 7.08 21.26 -26.08
C GLN A 237 6.64 22.46 -25.23
N ILE A 238 7.61 23.03 -24.51
CA ILE A 238 7.46 24.27 -23.74
C ILE A 238 7.68 25.46 -24.66
N HIS A 239 6.77 26.42 -24.61
CA HIS A 239 6.81 27.66 -25.37
C HIS A 239 6.77 28.86 -24.42
N GLU A 240 7.30 29.99 -24.87
CA GLU A 240 7.26 31.28 -24.17
C GLU A 240 6.74 32.36 -25.13
N ILE A 241 5.94 33.29 -24.61
CA ILE A 241 5.47 34.48 -25.33
C ILE A 241 5.43 35.69 -24.40
N GLY A 242 5.59 36.90 -24.96
CA GLY A 242 5.35 38.14 -24.24
C GLY A 242 3.86 38.35 -23.95
N ILE A 243 3.53 39.03 -22.84
CA ILE A 243 2.14 39.36 -22.47
C ILE A 243 1.50 40.40 -23.41
N ASP A 244 2.30 40.99 -24.30
CA ASP A 244 1.89 41.83 -25.42
C ASP A 244 1.49 41.02 -26.67
N GLY A 245 1.68 39.69 -26.64
CA GLY A 245 1.42 38.77 -27.74
C GLY A 245 2.58 38.64 -28.74
N GLN A 246 3.74 39.22 -28.45
CA GLN A 246 4.91 39.19 -29.32
C GLN A 246 5.97 38.20 -28.83
N GLY A 247 6.95 37.89 -29.68
CA GLY A 247 8.14 37.14 -29.28
C GLY A 247 7.91 35.65 -28.98
N LEU A 248 6.86 35.04 -29.57
CA LEU A 248 6.60 33.60 -29.42
C LEU A 248 7.84 32.78 -29.82
N ARG A 249 8.28 31.91 -28.93
CA ARG A 249 9.38 30.95 -29.17
C ARG A 249 9.12 29.61 -28.50
N GLN A 250 9.64 28.54 -29.09
CA GLN A 250 9.81 27.26 -28.41
C GLN A 250 11.05 27.36 -27.51
N VAL A 251 10.93 27.02 -26.24
CA VAL A 251 12.03 27.08 -25.27
C VAL A 251 12.78 25.76 -25.25
N SER A 252 12.07 24.65 -25.08
CA SER A 252 12.67 23.32 -25.07
C SER A 252 13.34 23.00 -26.42
N ARG A 253 14.60 22.57 -26.39
CA ARG A 253 15.43 22.32 -27.59
C ARG A 253 15.54 20.86 -27.99
N GLU A 254 15.34 19.94 -27.04
CA GLU A 254 15.34 18.53 -27.35
C GLU A 254 14.09 18.22 -28.20
N THR A 255 14.33 18.07 -29.49
CA THR A 255 13.27 17.83 -30.46
C THR A 255 13.11 16.36 -30.78
N ALA A 256 13.92 15.46 -30.19
CA ALA A 256 13.89 14.02 -30.49
C ALA A 256 12.44 13.50 -30.49
N ALA A 257 12.10 12.66 -31.47
CA ALA A 257 10.71 12.28 -31.77
C ALA A 257 10.02 11.47 -30.66
N ASP A 258 10.78 11.07 -29.65
CA ASP A 258 10.46 10.08 -28.64
C ASP A 258 10.39 10.66 -27.20
N VAL A 259 10.62 11.97 -27.06
CA VAL A 259 10.63 12.70 -25.79
C VAL A 259 9.68 13.89 -25.84
N ASP A 260 8.88 14.01 -24.78
CA ASP A 260 7.89 15.07 -24.59
C ASP A 260 8.29 15.97 -23.41
N HIS A 261 7.99 17.27 -23.53
CA HIS A 261 8.21 18.28 -22.50
C HIS A 261 6.95 19.13 -22.31
N PHE A 262 6.48 19.28 -21.07
CA PHE A 262 5.20 19.92 -20.74
C PHE A 262 5.16 20.40 -19.28
N ASP A 263 4.10 21.12 -18.89
CA ASP A 263 3.84 21.64 -17.53
C ASP A 263 5.03 22.39 -16.91
N GLY A 264 5.46 23.48 -17.57
CA GLY A 264 6.64 24.26 -17.16
C GLY A 264 6.31 25.43 -16.23
N CYS A 265 7.19 25.71 -15.25
CA CYS A 265 7.11 26.90 -14.40
C CYS A 265 8.46 27.64 -14.28
N TYR A 266 8.39 28.95 -14.06
CA TYR A 266 9.59 29.78 -13.89
C TYR A 266 10.22 29.60 -12.51
N LEU A 267 11.54 29.50 -12.47
CA LEU A 267 12.35 29.53 -11.25
C LEU A 267 12.83 30.94 -10.93
N PRO A 268 13.10 31.28 -9.65
CA PRO A 268 13.51 32.63 -9.26
C PRO A 268 14.80 33.15 -9.91
N ASP A 269 15.70 32.26 -10.32
CA ASP A 269 16.95 32.60 -11.01
C ASP A 269 16.80 32.72 -12.55
N GLY A 270 15.59 32.55 -13.07
CA GLY A 270 15.29 32.60 -14.50
C GLY A 270 15.41 31.26 -15.22
N ARG A 271 15.78 30.16 -14.53
CA ARG A 271 15.62 28.80 -15.07
C ARG A 271 14.15 28.39 -15.14
N ILE A 272 13.90 27.24 -15.74
CA ILE A 272 12.56 26.66 -15.91
C ILE A 272 12.59 25.23 -15.38
N ALA A 273 11.63 24.87 -14.53
CA ALA A 273 11.33 23.49 -14.18
C ALA A 273 10.15 22.99 -15.00
N TYR A 274 10.15 21.73 -15.44
CA TYR A 274 9.12 21.18 -16.33
C TYR A 274 9.06 19.65 -16.24
N CYS A 275 7.93 19.06 -16.64
CA CYS A 275 7.77 17.61 -16.73
C CYS A 275 8.30 17.08 -18.07
N SER A 276 8.95 15.91 -18.05
CA SER A 276 9.41 15.25 -19.27
C SER A 276 9.39 13.72 -19.20
N THR A 277 9.18 13.09 -20.37
CA THR A 277 9.26 11.63 -20.56
C THR A 277 10.68 11.12 -20.87
N ALA A 278 11.70 11.98 -20.78
CA ALA A 278 13.11 11.64 -21.03
C ALA A 278 13.67 10.56 -20.09
N SER A 279 13.00 10.29 -18.96
CA SER A 279 13.33 9.16 -18.06
C SER A 279 13.03 7.79 -18.69
N PHE A 280 12.25 7.75 -19.78
CA PHE A 280 11.89 6.51 -20.47
C PHE A 280 11.28 5.47 -19.51
N THR A 281 10.49 5.91 -18.53
CA THR A 281 9.77 5.03 -17.60
C THR A 281 8.35 4.76 -18.12
N GLY A 282 7.83 3.56 -17.88
CA GLY A 282 6.45 3.19 -18.21
C GLY A 282 5.65 2.92 -16.96
N VAL A 283 4.37 3.31 -16.96
CA VAL A 283 3.47 3.14 -15.80
C VAL A 283 3.17 1.64 -15.59
N PRO A 284 3.56 1.05 -14.44
CA PRO A 284 3.38 -0.38 -14.17
C PRO A 284 1.94 -0.89 -14.24
N CYS A 285 0.95 -0.18 -13.70
CA CYS A 285 -0.46 -0.62 -13.75
C CYS A 285 -1.06 -0.61 -15.17
N TRP A 286 -0.39 0.05 -16.13
CA TRP A 286 -0.69 0.02 -17.56
C TRP A 286 0.15 -0.99 -18.35
N HIS A 287 0.95 -1.78 -17.65
CA HIS A 287 1.93 -2.68 -18.22
C HIS A 287 2.91 -1.98 -19.18
N GLY A 288 3.34 -0.75 -18.81
CA GLY A 288 4.23 0.08 -19.63
C GLY A 288 3.59 0.71 -20.87
N ARG A 289 2.29 0.48 -21.13
CA ARG A 289 1.59 1.09 -22.28
C ARG A 289 1.50 2.61 -22.19
N GLU A 290 1.32 3.13 -20.97
CA GLU A 290 1.34 4.57 -20.69
C GLU A 290 2.75 4.99 -20.27
N ARG A 291 3.19 6.15 -20.74
CA ARG A 291 4.48 6.75 -20.36
C ARG A 291 4.38 7.37 -18.97
N ALA A 292 5.49 7.36 -18.24
CA ALA A 292 5.69 8.11 -17.01
C ALA A 292 6.45 9.42 -17.29
N CYS A 293 6.43 10.38 -16.36
CA CYS A 293 7.15 11.65 -16.48
C CYS A 293 7.77 12.08 -15.16
N CYS A 294 8.96 12.66 -15.25
CA CYS A 294 9.69 13.22 -14.10
C CYS A 294 9.96 14.71 -14.31
N ILE A 295 10.32 15.43 -13.25
CA ILE A 295 10.70 16.85 -13.34
C ILE A 295 12.16 17.00 -13.79
N TYR A 296 12.36 17.90 -14.74
CA TYR A 296 13.64 18.37 -15.27
C TYR A 296 13.75 19.88 -15.09
N THR A 297 14.96 20.40 -15.18
CA THR A 297 15.25 21.83 -15.23
C THR A 297 16.05 22.19 -16.47
N MET A 298 15.92 23.42 -16.94
CA MET A 298 16.70 23.99 -18.05
C MET A 298 16.92 25.49 -17.83
N ASP A 299 17.93 26.06 -18.49
CA ASP A 299 18.08 27.50 -18.55
C ASP A 299 17.00 28.17 -19.43
N ALA A 300 16.87 29.50 -19.35
CA ALA A 300 15.89 30.26 -20.13
C ALA A 300 16.02 30.08 -21.66
N THR A 301 17.18 29.63 -22.13
CA THR A 301 17.46 29.40 -23.55
C THR A 301 17.06 27.99 -24.00
N GLY A 302 16.74 27.10 -23.07
CA GLY A 302 16.51 25.67 -23.30
C GLY A 302 17.78 24.81 -23.28
N GLY A 303 18.90 25.35 -22.78
CA GLY A 303 20.16 24.65 -22.51
C GLY A 303 20.28 24.22 -21.05
N ASP A 304 21.47 23.71 -20.67
CA ASP A 304 21.78 23.18 -19.32
C ASP A 304 20.67 22.28 -18.75
N VAL A 305 20.18 21.35 -19.57
CA VAL A 305 19.09 20.45 -19.17
C VAL A 305 19.60 19.49 -18.09
N ARG A 306 18.80 19.33 -17.03
CA ARG A 306 19.10 18.44 -15.91
C ARG A 306 17.87 17.70 -15.42
N GLN A 307 17.98 16.40 -15.23
CA GLN A 307 16.98 15.60 -14.51
C GLN A 307 17.03 15.91 -13.01
N ALA A 308 15.89 16.27 -12.41
CA ALA A 308 15.79 16.58 -10.99
C ALA A 308 15.10 15.46 -10.20
N CYS A 309 14.13 14.77 -10.82
CA CYS A 309 13.41 13.65 -10.22
C CYS A 309 13.67 12.34 -10.96
N PHE A 310 13.63 11.22 -10.23
CA PHE A 310 14.01 9.88 -10.70
C PHE A 310 12.93 8.85 -10.36
N ASP A 311 11.67 9.25 -10.46
CA ASP A 311 10.53 8.52 -9.92
C ASP A 311 9.94 7.47 -10.89
N GLN A 312 9.22 6.46 -10.35
CA GLN A 312 8.62 5.36 -11.11
C GLN A 312 7.46 5.81 -12.01
N ASP A 313 6.63 6.72 -11.52
CA ASP A 313 5.35 7.08 -12.14
C ASP A 313 5.34 8.54 -12.61
N LEU A 314 4.47 9.37 -12.03
CA LEU A 314 4.21 10.73 -12.50
C LEU A 314 4.59 11.74 -11.43
N ASP A 315 5.51 12.64 -11.79
CA ASP A 315 5.64 13.94 -11.14
C ASP A 315 4.86 14.98 -11.95
N LEU A 316 3.94 15.67 -11.30
CA LEU A 316 2.98 16.56 -11.96
C LEU A 316 2.90 17.92 -11.27
N HIS A 317 2.57 18.94 -12.06
CA HIS A 317 2.20 20.27 -11.59
C HIS A 317 3.28 20.97 -10.74
N PRO A 318 4.53 21.07 -11.23
CA PRO A 318 5.57 21.78 -10.52
C PRO A 318 5.19 23.26 -10.33
N SER A 319 5.32 23.77 -9.11
CA SER A 319 5.15 25.18 -8.79
C SER A 319 6.17 25.67 -7.77
N VAL A 320 6.44 26.98 -7.75
CA VAL A 320 7.41 27.58 -6.82
C VAL A 320 6.71 28.11 -5.58
N LEU A 321 7.23 27.74 -4.41
CA LEU A 321 6.82 28.24 -3.10
C LEU A 321 7.50 29.57 -2.77
N ASP A 322 6.94 30.31 -1.81
CA ASP A 322 7.47 31.61 -1.37
C ASP A 322 8.90 31.53 -0.80
N ASN A 323 9.36 30.33 -0.41
CA ASN A 323 10.72 30.07 0.05
C ASN A 323 11.71 29.70 -1.08
N GLY A 324 11.27 29.68 -2.34
CA GLY A 324 12.09 29.33 -3.51
C GLY A 324 12.19 27.83 -3.83
N GLN A 325 11.59 26.95 -3.01
CA GLN A 325 11.50 25.53 -3.31
C GLN A 325 10.41 25.24 -4.36
N ILE A 326 10.55 24.11 -5.05
CA ILE A 326 9.54 23.59 -5.98
C ILE A 326 8.64 22.63 -5.20
N ILE A 327 7.32 22.76 -5.33
CA ILE A 327 6.31 21.81 -4.88
C ILE A 327 5.68 21.10 -6.09
N PHE A 328 5.36 19.82 -5.96
CA PHE A 328 4.71 19.03 -7.01
C PHE A 328 3.96 17.83 -6.41
N SER A 329 3.10 17.21 -7.22
CA SER A 329 2.42 15.96 -6.88
C SER A 329 3.22 14.78 -7.41
N ARG A 330 3.66 13.87 -6.54
CA ARG A 330 4.34 12.63 -6.92
C ARG A 330 3.38 11.46 -6.79
N TRP A 331 3.28 10.61 -7.80
CA TRP A 331 2.63 9.31 -7.66
C TRP A 331 3.65 8.26 -7.20
N GLU A 332 3.32 7.55 -6.13
CA GLU A 332 4.21 6.58 -5.49
C GLU A 332 3.44 5.30 -5.16
N TYR A 333 3.95 4.12 -5.54
CA TYR A 333 3.46 2.86 -4.97
C TYR A 333 4.44 1.68 -4.91
N SER A 334 5.76 1.92 -4.90
CA SER A 334 6.72 0.84 -4.65
C SER A 334 6.49 0.20 -3.27
N GLY A 335 6.14 -1.08 -3.26
CA GLY A 335 5.83 -1.85 -2.05
C GLY A 335 4.47 -1.54 -1.39
N ILE A 336 3.60 -0.73 -2.00
CA ILE A 336 2.30 -0.34 -1.44
C ILE A 336 1.19 -0.38 -2.51
N LEU A 337 -0.05 -0.18 -2.09
CA LEU A 337 -1.22 -0.16 -2.98
C LEU A 337 -1.20 1.03 -3.97
N HIS A 338 -1.34 0.71 -5.26
CA HIS A 338 -1.23 1.66 -6.37
C HIS A 338 -2.28 2.78 -6.42
N ALA A 339 -3.44 2.58 -5.80
CA ALA A 339 -4.62 3.42 -6.00
C ALA A 339 -4.70 4.67 -5.10
N TYR A 340 -3.90 4.82 -4.04
CA TYR A 340 -4.22 5.82 -3.01
C TYR A 340 -3.14 6.85 -2.72
N LEU A 341 -1.92 6.71 -3.26
CA LEU A 341 -0.80 7.55 -2.84
C LEU A 341 -0.31 8.50 -3.94
N ARG A 342 -0.75 9.77 -3.85
CA ARG A 342 -0.18 10.92 -4.59
C ARG A 342 0.15 12.09 -3.65
N PRO A 343 1.22 11.98 -2.84
CA PRO A 343 1.63 13.01 -1.90
C PRO A 343 2.10 14.28 -2.59
N LEU A 344 2.10 15.36 -1.83
CA LEU A 344 2.81 16.59 -2.19
C LEU A 344 4.25 16.48 -1.72
N ILE A 345 5.17 16.67 -2.66
CA ILE A 345 6.63 16.66 -2.44
C ILE A 345 7.17 18.07 -2.66
N VAL A 346 8.20 18.44 -1.90
CA VAL A 346 8.99 19.65 -2.17
C VAL A 346 10.46 19.29 -2.40
N MET A 347 11.14 20.11 -3.21
CA MET A 347 12.59 20.02 -3.44
C MET A 347 13.20 21.40 -3.69
N ASN A 348 14.51 21.53 -3.57
CA ASN A 348 15.22 22.70 -4.09
C ASN A 348 15.30 22.62 -5.62
N PRO A 349 15.48 23.75 -6.33
CA PRO A 349 15.58 23.76 -7.80
C PRO A 349 16.70 22.92 -8.41
N ASP A 350 17.72 22.54 -7.63
CA ASP A 350 18.81 21.66 -8.04
C ASP A 350 18.53 20.15 -7.82
N GLY A 351 17.33 19.82 -7.33
CA GLY A 351 16.90 18.46 -7.01
C GLY A 351 17.21 18.03 -5.57
N THR A 352 17.95 18.81 -4.77
CA THR A 352 18.30 18.46 -3.38
C THR A 352 17.12 18.61 -2.41
N SER A 353 17.23 18.00 -1.23
CA SER A 353 16.26 18.15 -0.13
C SER A 353 14.82 17.75 -0.49
N GLN A 354 14.68 16.72 -1.32
CA GLN A 354 13.36 16.15 -1.67
C GLN A 354 12.71 15.52 -0.44
N ARG A 355 11.47 15.91 -0.13
CA ARG A 355 10.70 15.34 0.97
C ARG A 355 9.20 15.50 0.78
N ALA A 356 8.43 14.56 1.30
CA ALA A 356 6.98 14.70 1.39
C ALA A 356 6.60 15.77 2.41
N VAL A 357 5.62 16.61 2.07
CA VAL A 357 5.07 17.65 2.96
C VAL A 357 3.60 17.39 3.30
N TYR A 358 2.88 16.64 2.47
CA TYR A 358 1.49 16.26 2.74
C TYR A 358 1.10 14.94 2.06
N GLY A 359 0.30 14.12 2.75
CA GLY A 359 -0.41 12.99 2.16
C GLY A 359 0.36 11.67 2.08
N SER A 360 1.61 11.62 2.55
CA SER A 360 2.37 10.37 2.61
C SER A 360 1.74 9.39 3.61
N ASN A 361 1.78 8.09 3.30
CA ASN A 361 1.22 6.99 4.11
C ASN A 361 -0.27 7.14 4.47
N SER A 362 -1.07 7.74 3.59
CA SER A 362 -2.49 8.00 3.84
C SER A 362 -3.38 7.50 2.70
N TYR A 363 -4.56 6.97 3.05
CA TYR A 363 -5.62 6.66 2.08
C TYR A 363 -6.43 7.88 1.67
N TYR A 364 -6.40 8.94 2.48
CA TYR A 364 -7.16 10.16 2.24
C TYR A 364 -6.26 11.38 2.45
N PRO A 365 -6.29 12.37 1.55
CA PRO A 365 -6.88 12.30 0.20
C PRO A 365 -6.12 11.31 -0.71
N ASN A 366 -6.79 10.70 -1.70
CA ASN A 366 -6.10 9.83 -2.66
C ASN A 366 -5.07 10.59 -3.49
N SER A 367 -5.39 11.83 -3.85
CA SER A 367 -4.61 12.64 -4.78
C SER A 367 -4.87 14.11 -4.56
N LEU A 368 -3.80 14.90 -4.67
CA LEU A 368 -3.80 16.36 -4.61
C LEU A 368 -3.16 16.86 -5.89
N PHE A 369 -3.89 17.61 -6.72
CA PHE A 369 -3.42 18.17 -7.99
C PHE A 369 -3.29 19.70 -7.90
N PHE A 370 -2.49 20.28 -8.81
CA PHE A 370 -2.26 21.72 -8.92
C PHE A 370 -1.86 22.41 -7.60
N PRO A 371 -0.87 21.87 -6.85
CA PRO A 371 -0.45 22.48 -5.60
C PRO A 371 0.12 23.88 -5.86
N ARG A 372 -0.35 24.88 -5.13
CA ARG A 372 0.17 26.26 -5.18
C ARG A 372 0.38 26.81 -3.77
N ALA A 373 1.38 27.68 -3.62
CA ALA A 373 1.56 28.46 -2.41
C ALA A 373 0.38 29.41 -2.17
N ILE A 374 0.06 29.64 -0.90
CA ILE A 374 -0.82 30.72 -0.50
C ILE A 374 0.05 31.96 -0.19
N PRO A 375 -0.17 33.10 -0.86
CA PRO A 375 0.69 34.28 -0.70
C PRO A 375 0.84 34.72 0.76
N GLY A 376 2.08 34.89 1.19
CA GLY A 376 2.39 35.42 2.53
C GLY A 376 2.22 34.39 3.66
N HIS A 377 2.05 33.11 3.35
CA HIS A 377 1.95 32.05 4.35
C HIS A 377 3.06 30.99 4.19
N PRO A 378 3.81 30.65 5.25
CA PRO A 378 4.94 29.73 5.15
C PRO A 378 4.55 28.25 5.01
N THR A 379 3.34 27.88 5.44
CA THR A 379 2.91 26.46 5.55
C THR A 379 1.58 26.14 4.88
N LYS A 380 0.89 27.15 4.34
CA LYS A 380 -0.43 26.95 3.73
C LYS A 380 -0.32 26.76 2.23
N LEU A 381 -1.07 25.80 1.72
CA LEU A 381 -1.12 25.43 0.31
C LEU A 381 -2.57 25.35 -0.14
N VAL A 382 -2.80 25.55 -1.43
CA VAL A 382 -4.07 25.24 -2.08
C VAL A 382 -3.86 24.13 -3.10
N ALA A 383 -4.79 23.19 -3.17
CA ALA A 383 -4.74 22.07 -4.11
C ALA A 383 -6.15 21.57 -4.45
N VAL A 384 -6.25 20.77 -5.51
CA VAL A 384 -7.48 20.04 -5.89
C VAL A 384 -7.39 18.61 -5.37
N LEU A 385 -8.24 18.28 -4.40
CA LEU A 385 -8.42 16.92 -3.91
C LEU A 385 -9.25 16.13 -4.93
N ALA A 386 -8.74 14.97 -5.35
CA ALA A 386 -9.40 14.11 -6.33
C ALA A 386 -9.28 12.61 -5.97
N GLY A 387 -10.08 11.78 -6.63
CA GLY A 387 -9.93 10.31 -6.61
C GLY A 387 -8.77 9.81 -7.48
N TYR A 388 -8.54 8.50 -7.50
CA TYR A 388 -7.55 7.84 -8.37
C TYR A 388 -8.14 7.46 -9.72
N HIS A 389 -9.25 6.72 -9.74
CA HIS A 389 -10.10 6.62 -10.92
C HIS A 389 -11.22 7.66 -10.84
N GLY A 390 -11.91 7.87 -11.96
CA GLY A 390 -13.03 8.81 -12.05
C GLY A 390 -12.66 10.03 -12.86
N LEU A 391 -12.90 11.21 -12.30
CA LEU A 391 -12.84 12.48 -13.02
C LEU A 391 -11.40 12.96 -13.27
N ASN A 392 -11.20 13.64 -14.41
CA ASN A 392 -9.88 14.07 -14.90
C ASN A 392 -9.34 15.27 -14.12
N ARG A 393 -8.48 14.99 -13.14
CA ARG A 393 -7.71 15.89 -12.24
C ARG A 393 -8.55 16.93 -11.51
N MET A 394 -9.86 16.75 -11.50
CA MET A 394 -10.84 17.62 -10.90
C MET A 394 -11.45 16.98 -9.64
N GLY A 395 -11.94 17.83 -8.76
CA GLY A 395 -12.58 17.40 -7.54
C GLY A 395 -12.86 18.58 -6.64
N GLU A 396 -12.49 18.47 -5.37
CA GLU A 396 -12.76 19.50 -4.38
C GLU A 396 -11.57 20.43 -4.21
N LEU A 397 -11.83 21.73 -4.08
CA LEU A 397 -10.79 22.71 -3.75
C LEU A 397 -10.54 22.72 -2.24
N VAL A 398 -9.30 22.48 -1.85
CA VAL A 398 -8.89 22.40 -0.44
C VAL A 398 -7.75 23.35 -0.11
N VAL A 399 -7.80 23.90 1.10
CA VAL A 399 -6.70 24.61 1.73
C VAL A 399 -6.05 23.70 2.76
N LEU A 400 -4.75 23.51 2.60
CA LEU A 400 -3.92 22.70 3.48
C LEU A 400 -3.08 23.61 4.37
N ASP A 401 -2.85 23.20 5.62
CA ASP A 401 -1.83 23.80 6.49
C ASP A 401 -0.94 22.71 7.09
N THR A 402 0.30 22.63 6.61
CA THR A 402 1.27 21.62 7.04
C THR A 402 1.74 21.84 8.49
N ALA A 403 1.55 23.05 9.04
CA ALA A 403 1.75 23.34 10.46
C ALA A 403 0.62 22.83 11.36
N VAL A 404 -0.53 22.45 10.81
CA VAL A 404 -1.64 21.83 11.54
C VAL A 404 -1.60 20.31 11.43
N GLY A 405 -1.52 19.77 10.20
CA GLY A 405 -1.34 18.34 9.95
C GLY A 405 -0.70 18.07 8.59
N TRP A 406 -0.20 16.84 8.38
CA TRP A 406 0.54 16.49 7.15
C TRP A 406 0.09 15.15 6.53
N ALA A 407 -0.82 14.43 7.18
CA ALA A 407 -1.34 13.16 6.70
C ALA A 407 -2.83 13.08 7.02
N GLY A 408 -3.57 12.25 6.30
CA GLY A 408 -5.00 12.11 6.52
C GLY A 408 -5.77 13.43 6.31
N PRO A 409 -6.86 13.62 7.05
CA PRO A 409 -7.63 14.86 7.03
C PRO A 409 -7.01 16.00 7.88
N ASP A 410 -6.00 15.70 8.71
CA ASP A 410 -5.60 16.55 9.84
C ASP A 410 -5.05 17.94 9.47
N GLY A 411 -4.57 18.14 8.25
CA GLY A 411 -4.12 19.44 7.78
C GLY A 411 -5.01 20.07 6.72
N ILE A 412 -6.17 19.48 6.39
CA ILE A 412 -7.17 20.14 5.53
C ILE A 412 -7.95 21.13 6.41
N VAL A 413 -7.58 22.40 6.34
CA VAL A 413 -8.19 23.47 7.16
C VAL A 413 -9.44 24.06 6.53
N HIS A 414 -9.56 24.00 5.19
CA HIS A 414 -10.79 24.36 4.49
C HIS A 414 -11.08 23.44 3.30
N ARG A 415 -12.36 23.13 3.11
CA ARG A 415 -12.93 22.60 1.87
C ARG A 415 -13.88 23.66 1.33
N ILE A 416 -13.58 24.21 0.16
CA ILE A 416 -14.38 25.29 -0.43
C ILE A 416 -15.79 24.76 -0.76
N THR A 417 -16.82 25.58 -0.53
CA THR A 417 -18.26 25.26 -0.54
C THR A 417 -18.73 24.30 0.57
N ARG A 418 -17.83 23.92 1.48
CA ARG A 418 -18.08 22.92 2.53
C ARG A 418 -17.72 23.41 3.94
N ARG A 419 -17.75 24.73 4.21
CA ARG A 419 -17.50 25.28 5.56
C ARG A 419 -18.36 24.59 6.63
N GLY A 420 -17.71 24.13 7.71
CA GLY A 420 -18.37 23.50 8.85
C GLY A 420 -18.86 22.07 8.64
N GLU A 421 -18.66 21.47 7.46
CA GLU A 421 -18.88 20.03 7.29
C GLU A 421 -17.73 19.23 7.91
N PRO A 422 -18.02 18.13 8.61
CA PRO A 422 -16.96 17.24 9.08
C PRO A 422 -16.23 16.61 7.88
N ILE A 423 -14.91 16.45 8.00
CA ILE A 423 -14.11 15.72 7.03
C ILE A 423 -14.12 14.25 7.46
N VAL A 424 -14.79 13.41 6.68
CA VAL A 424 -14.84 11.96 6.92
C VAL A 424 -13.81 11.30 6.01
N PRO A 425 -12.64 10.88 6.53
CA PRO A 425 -11.63 10.21 5.72
C PRO A 425 -12.14 8.82 5.32
N VAL A 426 -12.22 8.58 4.01
CA VAL A 426 -12.70 7.33 3.43
C VAL A 426 -11.72 6.84 2.38
N ALA A 427 -11.38 5.57 2.41
CA ALA A 427 -10.56 4.93 1.39
C ALA A 427 -11.45 4.54 0.21
N LEU A 428 -11.64 5.46 -0.73
CA LEU A 428 -12.49 5.25 -1.91
C LEU A 428 -11.75 5.64 -3.19
N ASP A 429 -11.74 4.76 -4.17
CA ASP A 429 -11.05 4.94 -5.44
C ASP A 429 -11.58 6.18 -6.20
N ARG A 430 -12.90 6.31 -6.31
CA ARG A 430 -13.58 7.42 -7.00
C ARG A 430 -14.03 8.52 -6.03
N LEU A 431 -13.12 8.93 -5.15
CA LEU A 431 -13.38 9.77 -3.97
C LEU A 431 -14.28 11.00 -4.24
N THR A 432 -14.04 11.73 -5.32
CA THR A 432 -14.72 13.01 -5.63
C THR A 432 -15.73 12.93 -6.77
N GLU A 433 -16.03 11.73 -7.29
CA GLU A 433 -16.95 11.56 -8.42
C GLU A 433 -18.32 12.18 -8.12
N ASN A 434 -18.81 12.04 -6.88
CA ASN A 434 -20.11 12.57 -6.44
C ASN A 434 -20.06 13.99 -5.84
N ALA A 435 -18.91 14.67 -5.88
CA ALA A 435 -18.86 16.07 -5.48
C ALA A 435 -19.76 16.91 -6.40
N ARG A 436 -20.56 17.79 -5.80
CA ARG A 436 -21.54 18.63 -6.50
C ARG A 436 -20.85 19.57 -7.49
N ASP A 437 -19.85 20.28 -6.98
CA ASP A 437 -19.09 21.29 -7.68
C ASP A 437 -17.68 20.72 -7.94
N GLN A 438 -17.18 20.92 -9.15
CA GLN A 438 -15.86 20.42 -9.57
C GLN A 438 -14.91 21.59 -9.78
N PHE A 439 -13.70 21.50 -9.24
CA PHE A 439 -12.71 22.56 -9.26
C PHE A 439 -11.44 22.15 -10.01
N LEU A 440 -10.82 23.13 -10.68
CA LEU A 440 -9.56 23.03 -11.40
C LEU A 440 -8.77 24.34 -11.30
N HIS A 441 -7.45 24.24 -11.43
CA HIS A 441 -6.54 25.38 -11.60
C HIS A 441 -6.72 26.51 -10.55
N PRO A 442 -6.51 26.21 -9.26
CA PRO A 442 -6.64 27.23 -8.22
C PRO A 442 -5.54 28.29 -8.33
N TYR A 443 -5.93 29.55 -8.17
CA TYR A 443 -5.06 30.71 -8.07
C TYR A 443 -5.39 31.47 -6.78
N ALA A 444 -4.52 31.36 -5.79
CA ALA A 444 -4.72 31.98 -4.49
C ALA A 444 -4.50 33.50 -4.55
N LEU A 445 -5.51 34.26 -4.12
CA LEU A 445 -5.40 35.70 -3.90
C LEU A 445 -4.95 36.02 -2.47
N SER A 446 -5.37 35.18 -1.53
CA SER A 446 -5.01 35.16 -0.10
C SER A 446 -5.28 33.75 0.45
N ASP A 447 -5.20 33.55 1.76
CA ASP A 447 -5.61 32.30 2.41
C ASP A 447 -7.13 32.10 2.50
N LYS A 448 -7.92 33.11 2.10
CA LYS A 448 -9.39 33.12 2.17
C LYS A 448 -10.09 33.22 0.82
N TYR A 449 -9.46 33.82 -0.18
CA TYR A 449 -10.06 34.14 -1.49
C TYR A 449 -9.25 33.55 -2.64
N PHE A 450 -9.92 32.93 -3.60
CA PHE A 450 -9.30 32.19 -4.71
C PHE A 450 -10.02 32.47 -6.03
N LEU A 451 -9.25 32.57 -7.11
CA LEU A 451 -9.77 32.41 -8.47
C LEU A 451 -9.59 30.95 -8.88
N THR A 452 -10.59 30.36 -9.53
CA THR A 452 -10.54 28.95 -9.93
C THR A 452 -11.37 28.74 -11.17
N ALA A 453 -10.97 27.76 -11.99
CA ALA A 453 -11.90 27.17 -12.94
C ALA A 453 -12.85 26.27 -12.16
N MET A 454 -14.16 26.42 -12.37
CA MET A 454 -15.18 25.65 -11.66
C MET A 454 -16.30 25.25 -12.60
N GLN A 455 -16.78 24.03 -12.42
CA GLN A 455 -18.01 23.53 -13.01
C GLN A 455 -19.09 23.48 -11.91
N PRO A 456 -20.06 24.41 -11.90
CA PRO A 456 -21.15 24.38 -10.93
C PRO A 456 -22.14 23.26 -11.26
N GLY A 457 -22.32 22.31 -10.35
CA GLY A 457 -23.06 21.09 -10.66
C GLY A 457 -22.40 20.24 -11.76
N ARG A 458 -22.96 19.03 -12.01
CA ARG A 458 -22.40 18.09 -13.00
C ARG A 458 -22.58 18.47 -14.48
N ASN A 459 -23.48 19.40 -14.78
CA ASN A 459 -23.85 19.76 -16.16
C ASN A 459 -23.57 21.24 -16.49
N GLY A 460 -22.95 22.00 -15.58
CA GLY A 460 -22.55 23.38 -15.86
C GLY A 460 -21.42 23.45 -16.90
N SER A 461 -21.28 24.58 -17.58
CA SER A 461 -20.06 24.88 -18.34
C SER A 461 -18.92 25.24 -17.38
N TRP A 462 -17.68 25.03 -17.79
CA TRP A 462 -16.51 25.46 -17.02
C TRP A 462 -16.33 26.97 -17.15
N GLY A 463 -16.34 27.68 -16.03
CA GLY A 463 -16.10 29.12 -15.98
C GLY A 463 -15.04 29.50 -14.96
N ILE A 464 -14.65 30.77 -14.95
CA ILE A 464 -13.80 31.34 -13.90
C ILE A 464 -14.68 31.95 -12.81
N TYR A 465 -14.42 31.55 -11.57
CA TYR A 465 -15.16 31.99 -10.39
C TYR A 465 -14.20 32.56 -9.34
N LEU A 466 -14.66 33.59 -8.63
CA LEU A 466 -14.14 33.96 -7.32
C LEU A 466 -14.85 33.10 -6.27
N VAL A 467 -14.08 32.39 -5.46
CA VAL A 467 -14.58 31.57 -4.35
C VAL A 467 -13.84 31.88 -3.06
N ASP A 468 -14.47 31.60 -1.92
CA ASP A 468 -13.88 31.85 -0.61
C ASP A 468 -14.14 30.75 0.42
N VAL A 469 -13.43 30.82 1.55
CA VAL A 469 -13.59 29.92 2.69
C VAL A 469 -14.92 30.10 3.44
N PHE A 470 -15.71 31.10 3.08
CA PHE A 470 -17.03 31.39 3.63
C PHE A 470 -18.15 30.73 2.82
N ASP A 471 -17.84 29.95 1.78
CA ASP A 471 -18.74 29.30 0.83
C ASP A 471 -19.40 30.25 -0.20
N ASN A 472 -18.88 31.47 -0.40
CA ASN A 472 -19.36 32.30 -1.50
C ASN A 472 -18.75 31.84 -2.83
N VAL A 473 -19.57 31.92 -3.89
CA VAL A 473 -19.19 31.61 -5.27
C VAL A 473 -19.75 32.71 -6.16
N VAL A 474 -18.86 33.39 -6.90
CA VAL A 474 -19.21 34.50 -7.78
C VAL A 474 -18.63 34.25 -9.16
N PRO A 475 -19.45 34.17 -10.22
CA PRO A 475 -18.92 34.04 -11.57
C PRO A 475 -18.16 35.31 -11.97
N ILE A 476 -17.00 35.15 -12.59
CA ILE A 476 -16.25 36.25 -13.24
C ILE A 476 -16.35 36.12 -14.75
N LEU A 477 -16.26 34.91 -15.28
CA LEU A 477 -16.31 34.66 -16.71
C LEU A 477 -16.95 33.30 -17.00
N VAL A 478 -18.11 33.32 -17.66
CA VAL A 478 -18.88 32.13 -18.03
C VAL A 478 -19.47 32.38 -19.42
N ASP A 479 -19.48 31.35 -20.27
CA ASP A 479 -20.01 31.40 -21.63
C ASP A 479 -20.71 30.07 -21.95
N SER A 480 -21.65 30.07 -22.90
CA SER A 480 -22.37 28.86 -23.31
C SER A 480 -21.60 28.02 -24.33
N ASP A 481 -20.76 28.65 -25.15
CA ASP A 481 -20.05 28.07 -26.27
C ASP A 481 -18.59 27.74 -25.93
N TYR A 482 -18.04 28.42 -24.91
CA TYR A 482 -16.66 28.24 -24.45
C TYR A 482 -16.55 27.96 -22.95
N ASP A 483 -15.63 27.05 -22.65
CA ASP A 483 -15.11 26.77 -21.32
C ASP A 483 -13.85 27.64 -21.04
N PHE A 484 -13.65 28.03 -19.78
CA PHE A 484 -12.50 28.83 -19.35
C PHE A 484 -11.70 28.13 -18.24
N PHE A 485 -10.38 28.19 -18.36
CA PHE A 485 -9.43 27.51 -17.47
C PHE A 485 -8.22 28.39 -17.11
N GLU A 486 -7.43 27.94 -16.14
CA GLU A 486 -6.13 28.51 -15.76
C GLU A 486 -6.13 30.03 -15.52
N PRO A 487 -6.94 30.53 -14.57
CA PRO A 487 -7.01 31.97 -14.29
C PRO A 487 -5.71 32.47 -13.64
N ILE A 488 -5.07 33.48 -14.23
CA ILE A 488 -3.86 34.11 -13.67
C ILE A 488 -3.99 35.63 -13.74
N LEU A 489 -3.90 36.33 -12.61
CA LEU A 489 -3.84 37.79 -12.62
C LEU A 489 -2.52 38.28 -13.23
N VAL A 490 -2.61 39.18 -14.22
CA VAL A 490 -1.45 39.80 -14.85
C VAL A 490 -0.97 40.95 -13.99
N LYS A 491 -0.21 40.63 -12.96
CA LYS A 491 0.43 41.59 -12.06
C LYS A 491 1.80 41.09 -11.62
N ARG A 492 2.72 42.03 -11.38
CA ARG A 492 4.03 41.73 -10.82
C ARG A 492 3.87 41.06 -9.45
N ARG A 493 4.65 40.02 -9.20
CA ARG A 493 4.69 39.28 -7.95
C ARG A 493 6.06 39.40 -7.28
N PRO A 494 6.14 39.34 -5.94
CA PRO A 494 7.42 39.18 -5.27
C PRO A 494 8.14 37.94 -5.82
N ARG A 495 9.41 38.11 -6.17
CA ARG A 495 10.25 37.00 -6.61
C ARG A 495 10.71 36.24 -5.35
N PRO A 496 10.48 34.92 -5.25
CA PRO A 496 10.99 34.13 -4.15
C PRO A 496 12.53 34.18 -4.07
N PRO A 497 13.14 33.83 -2.93
CA PRO A 497 14.59 33.73 -2.82
C PRO A 497 15.17 32.75 -3.85
N VAL A 498 16.32 33.12 -4.43
CA VAL A 498 17.13 32.18 -5.23
C VAL A 498 17.88 31.27 -4.27
N LEU A 499 17.56 29.97 -4.30
CA LEU A 499 18.31 28.96 -3.55
C LEU A 499 19.59 28.62 -4.31
N ALA A 500 20.73 28.64 -3.62
CA ALA A 500 22.01 28.28 -4.21
C ALA A 500 22.01 26.80 -4.62
N ASP A 501 22.64 26.48 -5.76
CA ASP A 501 22.90 25.10 -6.16
C ASP A 501 23.89 24.48 -5.17
N ARG A 502 23.46 23.40 -4.51
CA ARG A 502 24.20 22.67 -3.47
C ARG A 502 24.88 21.43 -4.05
N THR A 503 24.83 21.24 -5.36
CA THR A 503 25.31 20.02 -6.02
C THR A 503 26.72 20.23 -6.58
N ASP A 504 27.54 19.20 -6.42
CA ASP A 504 28.85 19.11 -7.06
C ASP A 504 28.75 18.16 -8.25
N ARG A 505 28.55 18.73 -9.43
CA ARG A 505 28.33 17.98 -10.68
C ARG A 505 29.54 17.15 -11.12
N SER A 506 30.72 17.33 -10.50
CA SER A 506 31.90 16.50 -10.77
C SER A 506 31.86 15.14 -10.07
N ARG A 507 30.95 14.99 -9.10
CA ARG A 507 30.78 13.77 -8.29
C ARG A 507 29.68 12.88 -8.85
N ASP A 508 29.76 11.60 -8.53
CA ASP A 508 28.77 10.56 -8.81
C ASP A 508 28.18 9.96 -7.52
N ASP A 509 28.51 10.54 -6.38
CA ASP A 509 28.14 10.08 -5.04
C ASP A 509 27.53 11.20 -4.19
N ALA A 510 26.86 10.77 -3.12
CA ALA A 510 26.31 11.61 -2.08
C ALA A 510 26.56 10.96 -0.71
N VAL A 511 26.38 11.74 0.36
CA VAL A 511 26.46 11.26 1.74
C VAL A 511 25.07 11.26 2.35
N VAL A 512 24.74 10.20 3.09
CA VAL A 512 23.50 10.06 3.84
C VAL A 512 23.83 10.07 5.32
N VAL A 513 23.06 10.83 6.11
CA VAL A 513 23.13 10.88 7.56
C VAL A 513 21.77 10.50 8.13
N VAL A 514 21.74 9.45 8.96
CA VAL A 514 20.58 9.10 9.77
C VAL A 514 20.94 9.43 11.21
N HIS A 515 20.24 10.38 11.83
CA HIS A 515 20.59 10.83 13.17
C HIS A 515 20.31 9.76 14.24
N ASP A 516 19.15 9.12 14.19
CA ASP A 516 18.78 8.01 15.06
C ASP A 516 17.67 7.18 14.41
N VAL A 517 17.95 5.94 14.01
CA VAL A 517 16.94 5.06 13.40
C VAL A 517 15.67 4.93 14.26
N HIS A 518 15.78 5.03 15.59
CA HIS A 518 14.66 4.90 16.53
C HIS A 518 13.89 6.20 16.81
N ALA A 519 14.29 7.35 16.25
CA ALA A 519 13.62 8.62 16.53
C ALA A 519 12.25 8.75 15.84
N GLY A 520 12.08 8.12 14.67
CA GLY A 520 10.83 8.13 13.91
C GLY A 520 9.88 6.99 14.31
N LYS A 521 8.61 7.11 13.89
CA LYS A 521 7.57 6.11 14.19
C LYS A 521 7.84 4.74 13.54
N GLY A 522 8.70 4.68 12.52
CA GLY A 522 9.02 3.46 11.78
C GLY A 522 9.67 2.35 12.61
N LEU A 523 10.24 2.66 13.77
CA LEU A 523 10.81 1.66 14.68
C LEU A 523 10.25 1.79 16.11
N ALA A 524 9.06 2.37 16.26
CA ALA A 524 8.39 2.49 17.55
C ALA A 524 8.17 1.10 18.18
N GLY A 525 8.54 0.93 19.45
CA GLY A 525 8.43 -0.34 20.17
C GLY A 525 9.57 -1.33 19.92
N VAL A 526 10.46 -1.07 18.95
CA VAL A 526 11.66 -1.90 18.74
C VAL A 526 12.72 -1.54 19.78
N PRO A 527 13.28 -2.51 20.53
CA PRO A 527 14.36 -2.25 21.48
C PRO A 527 15.58 -1.62 20.81
N ARG A 528 16.23 -0.68 21.50
CA ARG A 528 17.50 -0.13 21.05
C ARG A 528 18.58 -1.22 21.00
N GLY A 529 19.41 -1.16 19.96
CA GLY A 529 20.44 -2.17 19.72
C GLY A 529 19.95 -3.37 18.91
N THR A 530 18.64 -3.53 18.70
CA THR A 530 18.12 -4.54 17.76
C THR A 530 18.62 -4.26 16.35
N ILE A 531 18.61 -3.00 15.91
CA ILE A 531 19.07 -2.63 14.56
C ILE A 531 20.59 -2.45 14.56
N THR A 532 21.29 -3.27 13.78
CA THR A 532 22.76 -3.27 13.72
C THR A 532 23.32 -2.80 12.37
N LYS A 533 22.54 -2.96 11.30
CA LYS A 533 22.91 -2.56 9.93
C LYS A 533 21.71 -1.99 9.19
N LEU A 534 21.98 -1.23 8.13
CA LEU A 534 21.00 -0.91 7.09
C LEU A 534 21.39 -1.63 5.80
N ARG A 535 20.44 -2.33 5.16
CA ARG A 535 20.58 -2.75 3.75
C ARG A 535 20.28 -1.54 2.88
N VAL A 536 21.18 -1.24 1.95
CA VAL A 536 21.01 -0.19 0.95
C VAL A 536 20.73 -0.85 -0.40
N ALA A 537 19.59 -0.53 -0.99
CA ALA A 537 19.20 -1.04 -2.29
C ALA A 537 18.73 0.10 -3.20
N ALA A 538 18.83 -0.11 -4.51
CA ALA A 538 18.40 0.82 -5.53
C ALA A 538 17.27 0.21 -6.38
N TYR A 539 16.27 1.02 -6.71
CA TYR A 539 15.20 0.59 -7.62
C TYR A 539 15.54 0.87 -9.08
N ASN A 540 15.12 -0.05 -9.95
CA ASN A 540 15.15 0.11 -11.40
C ASN A 540 13.74 -0.08 -11.97
N TYR A 541 13.16 1.00 -12.47
CA TYR A 541 11.77 1.07 -12.87
C TYR A 541 11.52 0.57 -14.30
N GLY A 542 10.31 0.07 -14.52
CA GLY A 542 9.92 -0.57 -15.78
C GLY A 542 9.98 0.33 -17.00
N PHE A 543 10.26 -0.29 -18.13
CA PHE A 543 10.33 0.39 -19.43
C PHE A 543 8.95 0.49 -20.09
N PRO A 544 8.74 1.49 -20.96
CA PRO A 544 7.61 1.56 -21.87
C PRO A 544 7.46 0.26 -22.66
N GLY A 545 6.23 -0.25 -22.72
CA GLY A 545 5.88 -1.54 -23.31
C GLY A 545 6.15 -2.76 -22.42
N MET A 546 6.80 -2.61 -21.25
CA MET A 546 7.30 -3.75 -20.47
C MET A 546 6.98 -3.73 -18.97
N ALA A 547 6.88 -2.56 -18.33
CA ALA A 547 6.61 -2.44 -16.89
C ALA A 547 5.42 -3.31 -16.46
N GLY A 548 5.32 -3.77 -15.20
CA GLY A 548 4.13 -4.49 -14.74
C GLY A 548 4.30 -5.25 -13.42
N PRO A 549 3.18 -5.54 -12.70
CA PRO A 549 3.19 -6.21 -11.39
C PRO A 549 3.50 -7.71 -11.43
N ASP A 550 3.51 -8.30 -12.62
CA ASP A 550 3.63 -9.73 -12.88
C ASP A 550 4.87 -10.04 -13.74
N LYS A 551 5.87 -9.15 -13.70
CA LYS A 551 7.10 -9.23 -14.52
C LYS A 551 8.33 -9.55 -13.70
N ILE A 552 8.60 -8.80 -12.64
CA ILE A 552 9.78 -9.00 -11.78
C ILE A 552 9.54 -10.13 -10.79
N GLY A 553 8.37 -10.16 -10.16
CA GLY A 553 7.95 -11.23 -9.26
C GLY A 553 6.43 -11.41 -9.29
N ARG A 554 5.96 -12.55 -8.82
CA ARG A 554 4.52 -12.86 -8.78
C ARG A 554 3.87 -12.05 -7.66
N ALA A 555 2.90 -11.20 -7.95
CA ALA A 555 2.24 -10.34 -6.95
C ALA A 555 3.21 -9.36 -6.27
N GLY A 556 4.15 -8.81 -7.04
CA GLY A 556 5.20 -7.92 -6.55
C GLY A 556 6.58 -8.60 -6.48
N PRO A 557 7.68 -7.82 -6.42
CA PRO A 557 7.71 -6.35 -6.43
C PRO A 557 7.35 -5.77 -7.81
N TRP A 558 7.03 -4.47 -7.86
CA TRP A 558 6.71 -3.75 -9.11
C TRP A 558 7.97 -3.37 -9.90
N GLU A 559 9.11 -3.34 -9.22
CA GLU A 559 10.40 -2.85 -9.71
C GLU A 559 11.50 -3.88 -9.50
N ALA A 560 12.49 -3.87 -10.39
CA ALA A 560 13.72 -4.62 -10.19
C ALA A 560 14.54 -3.95 -9.08
N ILE A 561 15.18 -4.76 -8.22
CA ILE A 561 15.88 -4.27 -7.04
C ILE A 561 17.36 -4.65 -7.11
N ARG A 562 18.22 -3.63 -7.11
CA ARG A 562 19.68 -3.77 -7.09
C ARG A 562 20.18 -3.65 -5.67
N ILE A 563 20.85 -4.67 -5.16
CA ILE A 563 21.51 -4.58 -3.85
C ILE A 563 22.81 -3.82 -4.02
N LEU A 564 22.97 -2.74 -3.27
CA LEU A 564 24.25 -2.04 -3.18
C LEU A 564 25.13 -2.65 -2.08
N GLY A 565 24.53 -3.03 -0.96
CA GLY A 565 25.21 -3.70 0.14
C GLY A 565 24.64 -3.32 1.50
N THR A 566 25.48 -3.34 2.53
CA THR A 566 25.08 -2.95 3.90
C THR A 566 26.00 -1.88 4.48
N VAL A 567 25.47 -1.11 5.44
CA VAL A 567 26.20 -0.09 6.20
C VAL A 567 25.91 -0.24 7.70
N PRO A 568 26.86 0.08 8.59
CA PRO A 568 26.67 -0.12 10.03
C PRO A 568 25.73 0.92 10.64
N VAL A 569 24.98 0.50 11.65
CA VAL A 569 24.28 1.38 12.60
C VAL A 569 25.08 1.40 13.90
N TYR A 570 25.42 2.60 14.37
CA TYR A 570 26.19 2.76 15.60
C TYR A 570 25.31 2.52 16.84
N ALA A 571 25.94 2.26 18.00
CA ALA A 571 25.24 1.94 19.25
C ALA A 571 24.25 3.03 19.73
N ASP A 572 24.39 4.27 19.28
CA ASP A 572 23.47 5.37 19.56
C ASP A 572 22.24 5.40 18.63
N GLY A 573 22.20 4.55 17.61
CA GLY A 573 21.18 4.46 16.57
C GLY A 573 21.51 5.26 15.30
N SER A 574 22.64 5.96 15.24
CA SER A 574 23.03 6.77 14.08
C SER A 574 23.64 5.95 12.95
N ALA A 575 23.59 6.47 11.72
CA ALA A 575 24.33 5.94 10.58
C ALA A 575 24.82 7.09 9.68
N LYS A 576 26.00 6.93 9.06
CA LYS A 576 26.54 7.88 8.09
C LYS A 576 27.34 7.17 7.02
N PHE A 577 26.90 7.27 5.76
CA PHE A 577 27.42 6.45 4.68
C PHE A 577 27.32 7.12 3.31
N ARG A 578 28.08 6.63 2.35
CA ARG A 578 28.07 7.11 0.96
C ARG A 578 27.14 6.28 0.09
N VAL A 579 26.44 6.94 -0.82
CA VAL A 579 25.53 6.32 -1.79
C VAL A 579 25.80 6.87 -3.20
N PRO A 580 25.44 6.14 -4.27
CA PRO A 580 25.45 6.70 -5.61
C PRO A 580 24.43 7.84 -5.72
N ALA A 581 24.83 8.94 -6.34
CA ALA A 581 23.95 10.06 -6.63
C ALA A 581 22.97 9.72 -7.77
N ASN A 582 21.89 10.50 -7.88
CA ASN A 582 20.88 10.38 -8.95
C ASN A 582 20.23 8.98 -9.03
N THR A 583 20.27 8.23 -7.94
CA THR A 583 19.80 6.85 -7.87
C THR A 583 18.66 6.77 -6.85
N PRO A 584 17.49 6.20 -7.19
CA PRO A 584 16.42 5.95 -6.24
C PRO A 584 16.85 4.89 -5.22
N ILE A 585 17.12 5.31 -3.98
CA ILE A 585 17.60 4.45 -2.88
C ILE A 585 16.46 4.15 -1.90
N THR A 586 16.41 2.89 -1.46
CA THR A 586 15.60 2.42 -0.34
C THR A 586 16.48 1.81 0.74
N LEU A 587 15.99 1.83 1.99
CA LEU A 587 16.68 1.33 3.18
C LEU A 587 15.86 0.25 3.87
N GLN A 588 16.53 -0.78 4.38
CA GLN A 588 15.93 -1.78 5.27
C GLN A 588 16.71 -1.81 6.59
N ALA A 589 16.02 -1.67 7.72
CA ALA A 589 16.65 -1.77 9.03
C ALA A 589 16.81 -3.24 9.41
N LEU A 590 18.06 -3.70 9.58
CA LEU A 590 18.38 -5.10 9.80
C LEU A 590 18.72 -5.40 11.26
N ASP A 591 18.28 -6.55 11.75
CA ASP A 591 18.72 -7.08 13.03
C ASP A 591 20.15 -7.66 12.98
N GLU A 592 20.61 -8.30 14.07
CA GLU A 592 21.93 -8.93 14.12
C GLU A 592 22.07 -10.17 13.22
N GLU A 593 20.95 -10.79 12.84
CA GLU A 593 20.90 -11.94 11.91
C GLU A 593 20.82 -11.49 10.43
N GLY A 594 20.79 -10.18 10.16
CA GLY A 594 20.69 -9.63 8.80
C GLY A 594 19.27 -9.59 8.23
N LYS A 595 18.24 -9.83 9.05
CA LYS A 595 16.83 -9.87 8.64
C LYS A 595 16.19 -8.49 8.78
N ALA A 596 15.37 -8.09 7.81
CA ALA A 596 14.72 -6.80 7.88
C ALA A 596 13.64 -6.74 8.97
N VAL A 597 13.83 -5.85 9.94
CA VAL A 597 12.85 -5.47 10.96
C VAL A 597 11.88 -4.43 10.42
N GLN A 598 12.35 -3.53 9.55
CA GLN A 598 11.49 -2.53 8.93
C GLN A 598 11.90 -2.28 7.47
N LEU A 599 10.89 -2.11 6.63
CA LEU A 599 11.04 -1.87 5.19
C LEU A 599 10.67 -0.41 4.88
N MET A 600 11.56 0.33 4.21
CA MET A 600 11.18 1.59 3.58
C MET A 600 10.39 1.27 2.29
N ARG A 601 9.05 1.35 2.37
CA ARG A 601 8.15 1.16 1.22
C ARG A 601 7.96 2.46 0.44
N SER A 602 9.10 3.01 0.04
CA SER A 602 9.31 4.31 -0.59
C SER A 602 10.78 4.37 -1.04
N TRP A 603 11.19 5.47 -1.66
CA TRP A 603 12.58 5.75 -2.02
C TRP A 603 12.87 7.24 -1.88
N TYR A 604 14.16 7.57 -1.82
CA TYR A 604 14.64 8.94 -1.99
C TYR A 604 15.82 8.95 -2.95
N THR A 605 16.13 10.12 -3.50
CA THR A 605 17.31 10.31 -4.33
C THR A 605 18.16 11.42 -3.74
N ALA A 606 19.45 11.15 -3.56
CA ALA A 606 20.44 12.16 -3.21
C ALA A 606 21.13 12.67 -4.47
N MET A 607 21.35 13.97 -4.55
CA MET A 607 22.03 14.61 -5.69
C MET A 607 23.56 14.58 -5.54
N PRO A 608 24.33 14.78 -6.63
CA PRO A 608 25.79 14.76 -6.58
C PRO A 608 26.36 15.73 -5.54
N GLY A 609 27.19 15.22 -4.63
CA GLY A 609 27.80 15.99 -3.55
C GLY A 609 26.86 16.37 -2.40
N GLU A 610 25.58 16.00 -2.45
CA GLU A 610 24.62 16.29 -1.39
C GLU A 610 24.99 15.53 -0.10
N THR A 611 24.75 16.18 1.05
CA THR A 611 24.59 15.47 2.31
C THR A 611 23.10 15.41 2.64
N ALA A 612 22.46 14.31 2.28
CA ALA A 612 21.07 14.03 2.61
C ALA A 612 20.98 13.61 4.09
N SER A 613 19.99 14.11 4.82
CA SER A 613 19.84 13.81 6.24
C SER A 613 18.38 13.53 6.61
N CYS A 614 18.16 12.59 7.54
CA CYS A 614 16.89 12.36 8.20
C CYS A 614 17.05 12.16 9.71
N VAL A 615 16.04 12.57 10.47
CA VAL A 615 15.97 12.46 11.94
C VAL A 615 15.93 11.00 12.37
N GLY A 616 15.14 10.18 11.69
CA GLY A 616 15.01 8.75 11.97
C GLY A 616 14.10 8.04 10.97
N CYS A 617 13.88 6.74 11.17
CA CYS A 617 13.05 5.95 10.27
C CYS A 617 11.60 6.46 10.28
N HIS A 618 11.19 7.08 9.18
CA HIS A 618 9.86 7.64 8.96
C HIS A 618 9.58 8.92 9.78
N GLU A 619 10.48 9.90 9.67
CA GLU A 619 10.33 11.25 10.22
C GLU A 619 9.09 11.98 9.67
N THR A 620 8.57 12.92 10.45
CA THR A 620 7.53 13.85 10.03
C THR A 620 8.14 15.19 9.60
N PRO A 621 7.44 16.01 8.80
CA PRO A 621 7.95 17.33 8.41
C PRO A 621 8.27 18.30 9.56
N ARG A 622 7.80 18.02 10.79
CA ARG A 622 8.08 18.83 11.99
C ARG A 622 9.21 18.27 12.84
N ASP A 623 9.64 17.05 12.56
CA ASP A 623 10.69 16.41 13.34
C ASP A 623 11.98 17.19 13.11
N THR A 624 12.72 17.39 14.19
CA THR A 624 14.02 18.04 14.16
C THR A 624 15.04 17.09 14.77
N PRO A 625 16.28 17.04 14.25
CA PRO A 625 17.32 16.22 14.85
C PRO A 625 17.50 16.61 16.32
N VAL A 626 17.53 15.62 17.21
CA VAL A 626 17.80 15.89 18.63
C VAL A 626 19.23 16.40 18.74
N ALA A 627 19.42 17.60 19.26
CA ALA A 627 20.72 18.25 19.44
C ALA A 627 21.59 17.56 20.52
N ARG A 628 21.95 16.29 20.32
CA ARG A 628 22.97 15.60 21.12
C ARG A 628 24.31 15.78 20.43
N GLY A 629 24.97 16.94 20.63
CA GLY A 629 26.36 17.20 20.22
C GLY A 629 26.81 16.40 18.99
N ASP A 630 26.19 16.70 17.85
CA ASP A 630 25.88 15.85 16.69
C ASP A 630 26.88 14.71 16.34
N ALA A 631 26.89 13.63 17.15
CA ALA A 631 27.81 12.51 17.01
C ALA A 631 27.69 11.84 15.63
N ALA A 632 26.47 11.77 15.07
CA ALA A 632 26.18 11.25 13.74
C ALA A 632 26.94 12.00 12.65
N SER A 633 26.86 13.34 12.65
CA SER A 633 27.57 14.21 11.71
C SER A 633 29.09 14.13 11.85
N GLN A 634 29.59 13.83 13.06
CA GLN A 634 31.02 13.62 13.34
C GLN A 634 31.51 12.21 13.02
N ARG A 635 30.62 11.24 12.72
CA ARG A 635 31.03 9.89 12.32
C ARG A 635 31.85 9.93 11.02
N PRO A 636 32.80 9.00 10.85
CA PRO A 636 33.39 8.76 9.54
C PRO A 636 32.29 8.32 8.57
N ILE A 637 32.46 8.70 7.29
CA ILE A 637 31.58 8.22 6.21
C ILE A 637 31.92 6.75 5.98
N ALA A 638 30.97 5.85 6.23
CA ALA A 638 31.13 4.45 5.89
C ALA A 638 30.95 4.24 4.37
N GLU A 639 31.78 3.39 3.79
CA GLU A 639 31.49 2.83 2.46
C GLU A 639 30.47 1.70 2.58
N ILE A 640 29.74 1.45 1.49
CA ILE A 640 28.82 0.31 1.41
C ILE A 640 29.64 -0.97 1.34
N GLU A 641 29.43 -1.88 2.31
CA GLU A 641 29.98 -3.23 2.30
C GLU A 641 29.22 -4.06 1.25
N PRO A 642 29.87 -4.53 0.17
CA PRO A 642 29.17 -5.25 -0.90
C PRO A 642 28.55 -6.56 -0.43
N TRP A 643 27.38 -6.90 -0.98
CA TRP A 643 26.67 -8.14 -0.67
C TRP A 643 27.11 -9.27 -1.61
N TYR A 644 27.96 -10.17 -1.10
CA TYR A 644 28.56 -11.32 -1.82
C TYR A 644 28.99 -10.98 -3.26
N GLY A 645 29.93 -10.05 -3.39
CA GLY A 645 30.47 -9.58 -4.66
C GLY A 645 29.92 -8.23 -5.11
N PRO A 646 30.09 -7.85 -6.39
CA PRO A 646 29.70 -6.54 -6.89
C PRO A 646 28.17 -6.34 -6.89
N ALA A 647 27.76 -5.09 -6.65
CA ALA A 647 26.35 -4.69 -6.64
C ALA A 647 25.64 -5.05 -7.95
N ARG A 648 24.44 -5.64 -7.86
CA ARG A 648 23.67 -6.18 -9.00
C ARG A 648 22.20 -6.39 -8.66
N GLY A 649 21.38 -6.58 -9.69
CA GLY A 649 19.97 -6.93 -9.54
C GLY A 649 19.79 -8.32 -8.89
N PHE A 650 18.93 -8.44 -7.89
CA PHE A 650 18.68 -9.71 -7.21
C PHE A 650 17.79 -10.62 -8.07
N ASP A 651 18.32 -11.78 -8.44
CA ASP A 651 17.64 -12.73 -9.34
C ASP A 651 17.57 -14.11 -8.71
N PHE A 652 16.42 -14.77 -8.85
CA PHE A 652 16.20 -16.05 -8.21
C PHE A 652 17.10 -17.14 -8.78
N ALA A 653 17.30 -17.18 -10.10
CA ALA A 653 18.13 -18.19 -10.75
C ALA A 653 19.62 -18.00 -10.41
N ARG A 654 20.06 -16.76 -10.21
CA ARG A 654 21.45 -16.44 -9.82
C ARG A 654 21.70 -16.61 -8.32
N GLU A 655 20.78 -16.18 -7.47
CA GLU A 655 21.04 -16.03 -6.04
C GLU A 655 20.34 -17.08 -5.15
N VAL A 656 19.23 -17.69 -5.59
CA VAL A 656 18.45 -18.66 -4.79
C VAL A 656 18.58 -20.08 -5.34
N GLN A 657 18.51 -20.27 -6.65
CA GLN A 657 18.62 -21.60 -7.27
C GLN A 657 19.89 -22.37 -6.86
N PRO A 658 21.10 -21.75 -6.75
CA PRO A 658 22.28 -22.45 -6.26
C PRO A 658 22.13 -23.01 -4.83
N VAL A 659 21.44 -22.27 -3.96
CA VAL A 659 21.11 -22.73 -2.59
C VAL A 659 20.19 -23.95 -2.66
N LEU A 660 19.18 -23.91 -3.52
CA LEU A 660 18.26 -25.04 -3.70
C LEU A 660 18.95 -26.26 -4.31
N ASP A 661 19.77 -26.08 -5.33
CA ASP A 661 20.55 -27.14 -5.97
C ASP A 661 21.42 -27.89 -4.95
N ARG A 662 22.04 -27.14 -4.04
CA ARG A 662 22.92 -27.69 -3.00
C ARG A 662 22.18 -28.37 -1.87
N TYR A 663 21.11 -27.76 -1.35
CA TYR A 663 20.51 -28.17 -0.07
C TYR A 663 19.13 -28.82 -0.18
N CYS A 664 18.41 -28.63 -1.29
CA CYS A 664 17.00 -28.99 -1.38
C CYS A 664 16.71 -30.02 -2.49
N VAL A 665 17.33 -29.86 -3.67
CA VAL A 665 17.02 -30.65 -4.87
C VAL A 665 17.23 -32.15 -4.68
N ALA A 666 18.15 -32.57 -3.80
CA ALA A 666 18.38 -33.99 -3.52
C ALA A 666 17.13 -34.74 -3.02
N CYS A 667 16.20 -34.04 -2.36
CA CYS A 667 14.91 -34.57 -1.92
C CYS A 667 13.74 -34.02 -2.74
N HIS A 668 13.91 -32.84 -3.35
CA HIS A 668 12.89 -32.08 -4.09
C HIS A 668 13.14 -32.09 -5.60
N ASP A 669 13.28 -33.27 -6.19
CA ASP A 669 13.54 -33.47 -7.63
C ASP A 669 12.28 -33.75 -8.45
N GLY A 670 11.10 -33.58 -7.85
CA GLY A 670 9.80 -33.87 -8.47
C GLY A 670 9.38 -35.34 -8.46
N THR A 671 10.19 -36.26 -7.92
CA THR A 671 9.85 -37.70 -7.87
C THR A 671 9.44 -38.19 -6.47
N GLY A 672 9.83 -37.45 -5.43
CA GLY A 672 9.60 -37.81 -4.03
C GLY A 672 8.16 -37.57 -3.53
N LYS A 673 7.80 -38.28 -2.47
CA LYS A 673 6.57 -38.04 -1.68
C LYS A 673 6.95 -37.70 -0.24
N ALA A 674 6.22 -36.76 0.35
CA ALA A 674 6.25 -36.51 1.78
C ALA A 674 5.71 -37.71 2.56
N ASP A 675 5.95 -37.73 3.88
CA ASP A 675 5.51 -38.81 4.77
C ASP A 675 3.98 -39.02 4.77
N ASP A 676 3.22 -37.98 4.45
CA ASP A 676 1.76 -38.01 4.27
C ASP A 676 1.32 -38.35 2.82
N ARG A 677 2.26 -38.84 2.00
CA ARG A 677 2.08 -39.26 0.60
C ARG A 677 1.81 -38.15 -0.41
N ARG A 678 1.84 -36.88 -0.01
CA ARG A 678 1.78 -35.75 -0.96
C ARG A 678 3.06 -35.70 -1.80
N SER A 679 2.96 -35.36 -3.08
CA SER A 679 4.15 -35.16 -3.91
C SER A 679 4.96 -33.97 -3.39
N LEU A 680 6.27 -34.13 -3.32
CA LEU A 680 7.17 -33.03 -2.98
C LEU A 680 7.25 -32.04 -4.14
N PRO A 681 7.40 -30.72 -3.87
CA PRO A 681 7.63 -29.75 -4.92
C PRO A 681 8.92 -30.07 -5.67
N ASP A 682 8.93 -29.87 -6.99
CA ASP A 682 10.12 -29.93 -7.82
C ASP A 682 10.85 -28.58 -7.75
N LEU A 683 12.03 -28.58 -7.15
CA LEU A 683 12.86 -27.38 -6.94
C LEU A 683 14.07 -27.33 -7.87
N ARG A 684 14.09 -28.18 -8.90
CA ARG A 684 15.17 -28.18 -9.90
C ARG A 684 15.14 -26.93 -10.78
N ASP A 685 16.31 -26.59 -11.28
CA ASP A 685 16.49 -25.54 -12.29
C ASP A 685 15.63 -25.79 -13.53
N LEU A 686 15.18 -24.70 -14.18
CA LEU A 686 14.33 -24.75 -15.37
C LEU A 686 14.93 -25.62 -16.50
N SER A 687 16.26 -25.67 -16.65
CA SER A 687 16.93 -26.49 -17.65
C SER A 687 16.69 -28.00 -17.47
N LEU A 688 16.23 -28.44 -16.30
CA LEU A 688 15.94 -29.84 -15.98
C LEU A 688 14.44 -30.16 -16.04
N VAL A 689 13.57 -29.17 -16.28
CA VAL A 689 12.10 -29.31 -16.26
C VAL A 689 11.50 -28.92 -17.61
N GLY A 690 11.63 -29.80 -18.62
CA GLY A 690 11.31 -29.51 -20.03
C GLY A 690 9.83 -29.27 -20.39
N ALA A 691 8.87 -29.50 -19.48
CA ALA A 691 7.43 -29.35 -19.75
C ALA A 691 6.80 -28.08 -19.14
N TYR A 692 7.55 -27.35 -18.31
CA TYR A 692 7.04 -26.19 -17.59
C TYR A 692 6.77 -25.01 -18.52
N LEU A 693 5.88 -24.13 -18.06
CA LEU A 693 5.14 -23.20 -18.89
C LEU A 693 5.11 -21.76 -18.42
N GLY A 694 5.41 -21.55 -17.14
CA GLY A 694 5.01 -20.33 -16.48
C GLY A 694 3.52 -20.24 -16.20
N LEU A 695 3.15 -19.19 -15.48
CA LEU A 695 1.78 -18.90 -15.09
C LEU A 695 1.08 -17.95 -16.04
N PRO A 696 -0.24 -18.08 -16.20
CA PRO A 696 -1.05 -17.08 -16.87
C PRO A 696 -0.78 -15.68 -16.33
N MET A 697 -0.56 -14.73 -17.24
CA MET A 697 -0.48 -13.32 -16.93
C MET A 697 -1.83 -12.79 -16.44
N THR A 698 -1.84 -11.61 -15.82
CA THR A 698 -3.10 -10.88 -15.66
C THR A 698 -3.77 -10.62 -17.02
N LYS A 699 -5.11 -10.51 -17.03
CA LYS A 699 -5.84 -10.14 -18.25
C LYS A 699 -5.35 -8.82 -18.84
N LEU A 700 -5.08 -7.82 -17.99
CA LEU A 700 -4.50 -6.55 -18.45
C LEU A 700 -3.12 -6.76 -19.06
N GLY A 701 -2.24 -7.49 -18.38
CA GLY A 701 -0.90 -7.72 -18.89
C GLY A 701 -0.88 -8.44 -20.23
N ALA A 702 -1.72 -9.47 -20.41
CA ALA A 702 -1.80 -10.17 -21.67
C ALA A 702 -2.39 -9.30 -22.80
N THR A 703 -3.35 -8.42 -22.50
CA THR A 703 -4.02 -7.57 -23.51
C THR A 703 -3.31 -6.25 -23.79
N ARG A 704 -2.33 -5.86 -22.97
CA ARG A 704 -1.56 -4.61 -23.12
C ARG A 704 -0.09 -4.85 -23.47
N LEU A 705 0.29 -6.11 -23.71
CA LEU A 705 1.67 -6.50 -23.97
C LEU A 705 2.20 -5.89 -25.27
N ASP A 706 3.45 -5.45 -25.26
CA ASP A 706 4.14 -5.04 -26.48
C ASP A 706 4.26 -6.22 -27.48
N PRO A 707 4.12 -6.01 -28.80
CA PRO A 707 4.25 -7.07 -29.79
C PRO A 707 5.58 -7.82 -29.77
N SER A 708 6.68 -7.16 -29.41
CA SER A 708 8.00 -7.82 -29.27
C SER A 708 8.00 -8.79 -28.10
N LEU A 709 7.44 -8.39 -26.96
CA LEU A 709 7.26 -9.25 -25.79
C LEU A 709 6.29 -10.40 -26.09
N ALA A 710 5.21 -10.17 -26.84
CA ALA A 710 4.28 -11.24 -27.21
C ALA A 710 4.96 -12.42 -27.92
N LYS A 711 6.05 -12.18 -28.67
CA LYS A 711 6.87 -13.24 -29.27
C LYS A 711 7.71 -14.02 -28.26
N ALA A 712 8.14 -13.38 -27.17
CA ALA A 712 8.85 -14.04 -26.07
C ALA A 712 7.91 -14.90 -25.20
N PHE A 713 6.59 -14.69 -25.33
CA PHE A 713 5.55 -15.51 -24.71
C PHE A 713 4.69 -16.22 -25.79
N PRO A 714 5.27 -17.02 -26.71
CA PRO A 714 4.64 -17.39 -27.98
C PRO A 714 3.53 -18.42 -27.89
N ASP A 715 3.43 -19.18 -26.79
CA ASP A 715 2.61 -20.40 -26.73
C ASP A 715 1.75 -20.52 -25.45
N ARG A 716 0.61 -21.18 -25.65
CA ARG A 716 -0.27 -21.88 -24.68
C ARG A 716 -1.49 -21.10 -24.18
N PHE A 717 -2.38 -20.84 -25.14
CA PHE A 717 -3.83 -20.78 -24.91
C PHE A 717 -4.30 -21.92 -24.01
N SER A 718 -5.02 -21.60 -22.94
CA SER A 718 -5.93 -22.52 -22.29
C SER A 718 -7.24 -22.54 -23.09
N PRO A 719 -7.77 -23.69 -23.54
CA PRO A 719 -9.07 -23.74 -24.18
C PRO A 719 -10.16 -23.61 -23.11
N CYS A 720 -10.64 -22.40 -22.84
CA CYS A 720 -11.77 -22.18 -21.93
C CYS A 720 -12.82 -21.28 -22.60
N GLY A 721 -13.85 -21.92 -23.15
CA GLY A 721 -15.06 -21.27 -23.66
C GLY A 721 -16.19 -21.15 -22.63
N VAL A 722 -15.97 -21.43 -21.34
CA VAL A 722 -17.03 -21.35 -20.32
C VAL A 722 -16.45 -20.92 -18.97
N MET A 723 -16.89 -19.74 -18.48
CA MET A 723 -16.48 -18.96 -17.30
C MET A 723 -15.44 -17.84 -17.57
N PRO A 724 -15.55 -16.66 -16.92
CA PRO A 724 -14.75 -15.49 -17.28
C PRO A 724 -13.32 -15.66 -16.74
N GLU A 725 -12.36 -16.09 -17.57
CA GLU A 725 -10.96 -16.20 -17.14
C GLU A 725 -10.44 -14.80 -16.71
N PRO A 726 -10.12 -14.57 -15.41
CA PRO A 726 -9.58 -13.29 -14.94
C PRO A 726 -8.10 -13.10 -15.31
N TYR A 727 -7.46 -14.17 -15.80
CA TYR A 727 -6.07 -14.21 -16.24
C TYR A 727 -6.00 -14.37 -17.77
N GLY A 728 -5.06 -13.70 -18.42
CA GLY A 728 -4.90 -13.78 -19.86
C GLY A 728 -4.33 -15.12 -20.33
N HIS A 729 -4.31 -15.33 -21.65
CA HIS A 729 -3.85 -16.58 -22.28
C HIS A 729 -2.33 -16.65 -22.53
N LEU A 730 -1.59 -15.56 -22.27
CA LEU A 730 -0.13 -15.53 -22.31
C LEU A 730 0.42 -15.86 -20.93
N ARG A 731 1.61 -16.46 -20.88
CA ARG A 731 2.22 -16.91 -19.62
C ARG A 731 3.49 -16.12 -19.29
N THR A 732 3.68 -15.70 -18.05
CA THR A 732 4.94 -15.12 -17.59
C THR A 732 5.99 -16.22 -17.41
N LEU A 733 7.20 -15.98 -17.90
CA LEU A 733 8.34 -16.87 -17.75
C LEU A 733 8.96 -16.70 -16.35
N TYR A 734 8.56 -17.54 -15.40
CA TYR A 734 9.26 -17.74 -14.12
C TYR A 734 10.07 -19.04 -14.17
N THR A 735 10.63 -19.47 -13.03
CA THR A 735 11.20 -20.82 -12.88
C THR A 735 10.23 -21.74 -12.11
N PRO A 736 10.26 -23.07 -12.34
CA PRO A 736 9.44 -24.02 -11.59
C PRO A 736 9.68 -23.93 -10.08
N ALA A 737 10.96 -23.85 -9.68
CA ALA A 737 11.38 -23.72 -8.30
C ALA A 737 10.87 -22.43 -7.64
N TYR A 738 10.92 -21.29 -8.35
CA TYR A 738 10.37 -20.02 -7.86
C TYR A 738 8.88 -20.15 -7.55
N GLU A 739 8.09 -20.72 -8.47
CA GLU A 739 6.65 -20.86 -8.28
C GLU A 739 6.27 -21.83 -7.18
N ALA A 740 7.06 -22.89 -6.99
CA ALA A 740 6.87 -23.83 -5.91
C ALA A 740 7.18 -23.21 -4.54
N LEU A 741 8.15 -22.29 -4.47
CA LEU A 741 8.67 -21.75 -3.21
C LEU A 741 8.01 -20.44 -2.78
N ILE A 742 7.63 -19.56 -3.72
CA ILE A 742 7.06 -18.23 -3.43
C ILE A 742 5.80 -18.23 -2.53
N PRO A 743 4.94 -19.27 -2.48
CA PRO A 743 3.82 -19.30 -1.53
C PRO A 743 4.24 -19.48 -0.07
N PHE A 744 5.46 -19.96 0.20
CA PHE A 744 5.94 -20.25 1.55
C PHE A 744 6.62 -19.05 2.23
N VAL A 745 6.68 -17.90 1.54
CA VAL A 745 7.27 -16.68 2.06
C VAL A 745 6.22 -15.60 2.29
N ARG A 746 6.32 -14.91 3.43
CA ARG A 746 5.47 -13.79 3.80
C ARG A 746 6.16 -12.48 3.39
N ARG A 747 5.47 -11.66 2.61
CA ARG A 747 6.04 -10.44 1.99
C ARG A 747 4.95 -9.44 1.60
N PRO A 748 5.29 -8.15 1.40
CA PRO A 748 4.30 -7.15 1.00
C PRO A 748 3.64 -7.47 -0.35
N ASN A 749 2.32 -7.51 -0.41
CA ASN A 749 1.57 -7.67 -1.65
C ASN A 749 1.39 -6.31 -2.37
N VAL A 750 1.18 -6.34 -3.69
CA VAL A 750 0.91 -5.16 -4.53
C VAL A 750 -0.37 -4.39 -4.16
N GLU A 751 -1.24 -5.01 -3.36
CA GLU A 751 -2.47 -4.43 -2.83
C GLU A 751 -2.43 -4.24 -1.30
N ASP A 752 -1.23 -4.27 -0.70
CA ASP A 752 -1.07 -4.04 0.74
C ASP A 752 -1.28 -2.59 1.13
N GLY A 753 -1.72 -2.38 2.36
CA GLY A 753 -2.14 -1.08 2.82
C GLY A 753 -1.04 -0.02 2.76
N VAL A 754 -1.45 1.23 2.54
CA VAL A 754 -0.54 2.39 2.35
C VAL A 754 0.01 2.95 3.66
N GLY A 755 -0.50 2.52 4.81
CA GLY A 755 -0.05 2.99 6.12
C GLY A 755 1.35 2.50 6.48
N LEU A 756 1.97 3.12 7.47
CA LEU A 756 3.26 2.66 8.01
C LEU A 756 3.14 1.22 8.54
N LEU A 757 4.11 0.37 8.21
CA LEU A 757 4.15 -1.02 8.68
C LEU A 757 4.46 -1.10 10.17
N VAL A 758 3.82 -2.06 10.84
CA VAL A 758 4.22 -2.48 12.18
C VAL A 758 5.64 -3.08 12.10
N PRO A 759 6.59 -2.66 12.94
CA PRO A 759 7.93 -3.23 12.93
C PRO A 759 7.89 -4.76 13.13
N GLY A 760 8.62 -5.48 12.28
CA GLY A 760 8.64 -6.93 12.26
C GLY A 760 7.45 -7.59 11.56
N GLU A 761 6.51 -6.84 10.97
CA GLU A 761 5.34 -7.39 10.25
C GLU A 761 5.75 -8.38 9.15
N TYR A 762 6.73 -8.01 8.31
CA TYR A 762 7.26 -8.84 7.22
C TYR A 762 8.65 -9.40 7.50
N HIS A 763 9.02 -9.53 8.78
CA HIS A 763 10.29 -10.12 9.15
C HIS A 763 10.42 -11.55 8.59
N ALA A 764 11.59 -11.95 8.10
CA ALA A 764 11.78 -13.24 7.43
C ALA A 764 11.28 -14.45 8.26
N ASP A 765 11.46 -14.42 9.59
CA ASP A 765 10.99 -15.49 10.52
C ASP A 765 9.44 -15.65 10.57
N THR A 766 8.68 -14.70 10.02
CA THR A 766 7.22 -14.85 9.85
C THR A 766 6.84 -15.72 8.65
N SER A 767 7.80 -16.05 7.78
CA SER A 767 7.61 -16.94 6.64
C SER A 767 7.63 -18.41 7.05
N GLU A 768 6.74 -19.22 6.49
CA GLU A 768 6.71 -20.66 6.73
C GLU A 768 8.05 -21.32 6.34
N LEU A 769 8.65 -20.91 5.21
CA LEU A 769 9.95 -21.42 4.76
C LEU A 769 11.03 -21.27 5.84
N MET A 770 11.15 -20.08 6.44
CA MET A 770 12.16 -19.82 7.47
C MET A 770 11.89 -20.58 8.76
N GLN A 771 10.61 -20.76 9.11
CA GLN A 771 10.22 -21.58 10.26
C GLN A 771 10.56 -23.05 10.05
N LEU A 772 10.32 -23.60 8.85
CA LEU A 772 10.70 -24.99 8.52
C LEU A 772 12.22 -25.20 8.63
N LEU A 773 13.00 -24.28 8.05
CA LEU A 773 14.46 -24.36 8.06
C LEU A 773 15.03 -24.22 9.48
N SER A 774 14.56 -23.23 10.25
CA SER A 774 15.03 -22.99 11.62
C SER A 774 14.71 -24.13 12.60
N LYS A 775 13.60 -24.86 12.39
CA LYS A 775 13.23 -26.04 13.17
C LYS A 775 14.04 -27.29 12.82
N GLY A 776 14.72 -27.33 11.67
CA GLY A 776 15.53 -28.46 11.22
C GLY A 776 14.81 -29.37 10.21
N HIS A 777 14.54 -28.88 9.01
CA HIS A 777 13.89 -29.63 7.93
C HIS A 777 14.74 -30.82 7.43
N HIS A 778 14.43 -32.04 7.87
CA HIS A 778 15.11 -33.30 7.51
C HIS A 778 16.65 -33.26 7.63
N GLY A 779 17.17 -32.54 8.62
CA GLY A 779 18.61 -32.46 8.89
C GLY A 779 19.38 -31.55 7.91
N VAL A 780 18.69 -30.80 7.05
CA VAL A 780 19.28 -29.77 6.20
C VAL A 780 19.79 -28.63 7.08
N VAL A 781 21.05 -28.23 6.88
CA VAL A 781 21.69 -27.09 7.56
C VAL A 781 22.37 -26.24 6.50
N LEU A 782 21.88 -25.01 6.35
CA LEU A 782 22.45 -24.03 5.42
C LEU A 782 23.68 -23.39 6.04
N ASP A 783 24.67 -23.05 5.22
CA ASP A 783 25.72 -22.12 5.63
C ASP A 783 25.15 -20.69 5.75
N ALA A 784 25.94 -19.78 6.34
CA ALA A 784 25.50 -18.42 6.63
C ALA A 784 25.15 -17.59 5.37
N GLU A 785 25.90 -17.76 4.28
CA GLU A 785 25.65 -17.04 3.02
C GLU A 785 24.39 -17.58 2.35
N SER A 786 24.24 -18.90 2.27
CA SER A 786 23.03 -19.56 1.76
C SER A 786 21.76 -19.14 2.51
N LEU A 787 21.86 -19.00 3.84
CA LEU A 787 20.76 -18.51 4.67
C LEU A 787 20.43 -17.03 4.38
N ASP A 788 21.45 -16.18 4.32
CA ASP A 788 21.29 -14.74 4.03
C ASP A 788 20.73 -14.48 2.63
N ARG A 789 21.03 -15.34 1.64
CA ARG A 789 20.42 -15.30 0.31
C ARG A 789 18.92 -15.53 0.33
N LEU A 790 18.45 -16.52 1.10
CA LEU A 790 17.02 -16.76 1.27
C LEU A 790 16.35 -15.63 2.06
N VAL A 791 16.97 -15.15 3.13
CA VAL A 791 16.47 -14.00 3.91
C VAL A 791 16.36 -12.76 3.04
N THR A 792 17.41 -12.43 2.29
CA THR A 792 17.44 -11.27 1.41
C THR A 792 16.40 -11.39 0.29
N TRP A 793 16.19 -12.58 -0.28
CA TRP A 793 15.11 -12.81 -1.25
C TRP A 793 13.73 -12.45 -0.67
N ILE A 794 13.46 -12.87 0.57
CA ILE A 794 12.20 -12.57 1.28
C ILE A 794 12.08 -11.07 1.55
N ASP A 795 13.12 -10.47 2.13
CA ASP A 795 13.16 -9.04 2.48
C ASP A 795 12.98 -8.13 1.26
N LEU A 796 13.44 -8.56 0.09
CA LEU A 796 13.29 -7.84 -1.19
C LEU A 796 11.93 -8.06 -1.87
N ASN A 797 10.95 -8.64 -1.15
CA ASN A 797 9.62 -8.97 -1.68
C ASN A 797 9.63 -10.07 -2.76
N GLY A 798 10.59 -10.99 -2.72
CA GLY A 798 10.60 -12.21 -3.53
C GLY A 798 10.66 -12.00 -5.05
N PRO A 799 11.61 -11.18 -5.60
CA PRO A 799 11.79 -11.07 -7.04
C PRO A 799 12.19 -12.42 -7.65
N CYS A 800 11.73 -12.70 -8.87
CA CYS A 800 12.24 -13.79 -9.71
C CYS A 800 13.38 -13.29 -10.59
N HIS A 801 13.22 -12.10 -11.18
CA HIS A 801 14.14 -11.51 -12.15
C HIS A 801 14.88 -10.32 -11.54
N GLY A 802 16.20 -10.23 -11.74
CA GLY A 802 17.00 -9.16 -11.17
C GLY A 802 17.09 -7.89 -12.01
N THR A 803 16.79 -7.99 -13.30
CA THR A 803 16.79 -6.88 -14.27
C THR A 803 15.57 -6.99 -15.18
N TRP A 804 15.28 -5.95 -15.96
CA TRP A 804 14.22 -6.06 -16.96
C TRP A 804 14.66 -6.95 -18.12
N SER A 805 15.94 -6.93 -18.48
CA SER A 805 16.51 -7.80 -19.52
C SER A 805 16.43 -9.30 -19.18
N ASP A 806 16.39 -9.65 -17.88
CA ASP A 806 16.15 -11.04 -17.42
C ASP A 806 14.74 -11.53 -17.80
N VAL A 807 13.75 -10.62 -17.87
CA VAL A 807 12.36 -10.96 -18.21
C VAL A 807 12.20 -11.24 -19.71
N ALA A 808 12.74 -10.34 -20.56
CA ALA A 808 12.68 -10.41 -22.02
C ALA A 808 13.53 -9.30 -22.67
N GLU A 809 13.68 -9.33 -24.00
CA GLU A 809 14.25 -8.20 -24.75
C GLU A 809 13.43 -6.92 -24.53
N ILE A 810 14.11 -5.83 -24.15
CA ILE A 810 13.48 -4.56 -23.83
C ILE A 810 12.96 -3.88 -25.11
N PRO A 811 11.66 -3.55 -25.20
CA PRO A 811 11.05 -2.99 -26.41
C PRO A 811 11.77 -1.73 -26.90
N GLY A 812 12.14 -1.73 -28.19
CA GLY A 812 12.76 -0.58 -28.84
C GLY A 812 14.12 -0.16 -28.28
N ARG A 813 14.81 -1.04 -27.52
CA ARG A 813 16.09 -0.71 -26.85
C ARG A 813 15.96 0.49 -25.91
N ALA A 814 14.82 0.58 -25.22
CA ALA A 814 14.49 1.68 -24.31
C ALA A 814 15.51 1.85 -23.16
N ASP A 815 16.17 0.77 -22.76
CA ASP A 815 17.32 0.73 -21.84
C ASP A 815 18.47 1.61 -22.33
N GLN A 816 18.92 1.41 -23.57
CA GLN A 816 20.03 2.17 -24.13
C GLN A 816 19.66 3.65 -24.28
N ARG A 817 18.43 3.93 -24.70
CA ARG A 817 17.93 5.30 -24.87
C ARG A 817 17.79 6.02 -23.53
N ARG A 818 17.23 5.36 -22.51
CA ARG A 818 17.17 5.85 -21.12
C ARG A 818 18.57 6.17 -20.62
N HIS A 819 19.50 5.24 -20.76
CA HIS A 819 20.87 5.42 -20.27
C HIS A 819 21.58 6.58 -20.98
N ALA A 820 21.45 6.70 -22.31
CA ALA A 820 22.02 7.81 -23.07
C ALA A 820 21.47 9.18 -22.62
N LEU A 821 20.16 9.28 -22.36
CA LEU A 821 19.54 10.50 -21.85
C LEU A 821 19.94 10.79 -20.41
N ALA A 822 20.09 9.77 -19.56
CA ALA A 822 20.63 9.93 -18.22
C ALA A 822 22.07 10.48 -18.26
N GLN A 823 22.94 9.99 -19.16
CA GLN A 823 24.29 10.54 -19.30
C GLN A 823 24.28 12.00 -19.77
N LEU A 824 23.33 12.38 -20.64
CA LEU A 824 23.20 13.72 -21.17
C LEU A 824 22.67 14.72 -20.14
N HIS A 825 21.66 14.33 -19.36
CA HIS A 825 20.89 15.21 -18.48
C HIS A 825 21.26 15.04 -16.99
N GLY A 826 22.43 14.46 -16.69
CA GLY A 826 22.95 14.36 -15.34
C GLY A 826 22.20 13.36 -14.44
N GLY A 827 21.70 12.26 -15.00
CA GLY A 827 21.10 11.13 -14.28
C GLY A 827 22.12 10.08 -13.80
N PRO A 828 21.66 8.86 -13.45
CA PRO A 828 22.53 7.79 -12.95
C PRO A 828 23.67 7.45 -13.93
N LYS A 829 24.88 7.27 -13.40
CA LYS A 829 26.06 6.87 -14.19
C LYS A 829 26.09 5.38 -14.50
N LEU A 830 25.61 4.56 -13.58
CA LEU A 830 25.55 3.12 -13.72
C LEU A 830 24.35 2.72 -14.56
N ASP A 831 24.55 1.82 -15.51
CA ASP A 831 23.43 1.15 -16.19
C ASP A 831 22.83 0.07 -15.27
N PRO A 832 21.56 0.21 -14.87
CA PRO A 832 20.94 -0.76 -13.96
C PRO A 832 20.74 -2.14 -14.60
N GLU A 833 20.73 -2.25 -15.94
CA GLU A 833 20.64 -3.54 -16.66
C GLU A 833 21.98 -4.28 -16.71
N THR A 834 23.09 -3.63 -16.35
CA THR A 834 24.40 -4.29 -16.31
C THR A 834 24.50 -5.22 -15.10
N VAL A 835 24.63 -6.52 -15.38
CA VAL A 835 24.89 -7.59 -14.41
C VAL A 835 26.38 -7.96 -14.45
N PRO A 836 27.16 -7.66 -13.40
CA PRO A 836 28.56 -8.08 -13.32
C PRO A 836 28.68 -9.60 -13.18
N ALA A 837 29.81 -10.16 -13.63
CA ALA A 837 30.11 -11.56 -13.39
C ALA A 837 30.28 -11.83 -11.88
N VAL A 838 29.65 -12.90 -11.42
CA VAL A 838 29.74 -13.39 -10.04
C VAL A 838 30.43 -14.75 -10.04
N SER A 839 31.13 -15.08 -8.96
CA SER A 839 31.74 -16.40 -8.81
C SER A 839 30.66 -17.48 -8.84
N ALA A 840 30.88 -18.54 -9.62
CA ALA A 840 30.01 -19.71 -9.59
C ALA A 840 30.10 -20.36 -8.20
N GLU A 841 28.99 -20.41 -7.48
CA GLU A 841 28.90 -21.15 -6.23
C GLU A 841 29.03 -22.65 -6.46
N ASP A 842 29.49 -23.36 -5.43
CA ASP A 842 29.45 -24.82 -5.39
C ASP A 842 27.99 -25.28 -5.34
N ARG A 843 27.51 -25.83 -6.45
CA ARG A 843 26.16 -26.40 -6.58
C ARG A 843 26.11 -27.88 -6.20
N ALA A 844 27.20 -28.47 -5.74
CA ALA A 844 27.25 -29.90 -5.43
C ALA A 844 26.23 -30.23 -4.32
N PRO A 845 25.26 -31.13 -4.57
CA PRO A 845 24.26 -31.48 -3.58
C PRO A 845 24.90 -32.05 -2.32
N VAL A 846 24.56 -31.47 -1.17
CA VAL A 846 24.93 -31.99 0.15
C VAL A 846 23.75 -32.79 0.67
N ARG A 847 23.92 -34.10 0.80
CA ARG A 847 22.90 -34.94 1.46
C ARG A 847 22.97 -34.73 2.97
N PRO A 848 21.84 -34.42 3.64
CA PRO A 848 21.81 -34.37 5.10
C PRO A 848 22.15 -35.74 5.67
N GLY A 849 22.82 -35.78 6.82
CA GLY A 849 23.15 -37.03 7.51
C GLY A 849 21.91 -37.66 8.18
N ASP A 850 21.88 -38.99 8.25
CA ASP A 850 20.84 -39.75 8.96
C ASP A 850 20.89 -39.46 10.47
N ARG A 851 20.16 -38.43 10.93
CA ARG A 851 20.11 -38.05 12.36
C ARG A 851 18.70 -38.01 12.94
N THR A 852 17.69 -38.39 12.16
CA THR A 852 16.30 -38.37 12.62
C THR A 852 15.88 -39.78 13.02
N PRO A 853 15.35 -40.00 14.25
CA PRO A 853 14.76 -41.28 14.62
C PRO A 853 13.71 -41.70 13.59
N SER A 854 13.72 -42.97 13.21
CA SER A 854 12.75 -43.51 12.25
C SER A 854 11.31 -43.34 12.77
N LEU A 855 10.33 -43.25 11.87
CA LEU A 855 8.92 -43.16 12.26
C LEU A 855 8.50 -44.31 13.20
N ASP A 856 9.06 -45.51 13.01
CA ASP A 856 8.82 -46.66 13.87
C ASP A 856 9.41 -46.49 15.28
N GLU A 857 10.61 -45.91 15.40
CA GLU A 857 11.20 -45.59 16.71
C GLU A 857 10.41 -44.49 17.42
N ARG A 858 9.95 -43.49 16.68
CA ARG A 858 9.09 -42.43 17.20
C ARG A 858 7.77 -43.02 17.71
N ARG A 859 7.09 -43.84 16.90
CA ARG A 859 5.84 -44.52 17.28
C ARG A 859 6.00 -45.39 18.52
N LYS A 860 7.05 -46.21 18.60
CA LYS A 860 7.34 -47.02 19.79
C LYS A 860 7.58 -46.18 21.04
N THR A 861 8.21 -45.01 20.91
CA THR A 861 8.44 -44.09 22.02
C THR A 861 7.12 -43.49 22.51
N ILE A 862 6.25 -43.06 21.59
CA ILE A 862 4.92 -42.54 21.89
C ILE A 862 4.05 -43.60 22.58
N GLU A 863 3.98 -44.83 22.04
CA GLU A 863 3.23 -45.95 22.64
C GLU A 863 3.67 -46.23 24.08
N LYS A 864 4.98 -46.23 24.34
CA LYS A 864 5.54 -46.40 25.69
C LYS A 864 5.15 -45.28 26.65
N LEU A 865 5.04 -44.03 26.18
CA LEU A 865 4.64 -42.89 27.00
C LEU A 865 3.13 -42.92 27.29
N LEU A 866 2.31 -43.19 26.27
CA LEU A 866 0.85 -43.28 26.43
C LEU A 866 0.45 -44.41 27.38
N ALA A 867 1.14 -45.56 27.33
CA ALA A 867 0.92 -46.67 28.26
C ALA A 867 1.25 -46.37 29.74
N ARG A 868 1.96 -45.25 30.01
CA ARG A 868 2.30 -44.81 31.37
C ARG A 868 1.33 -43.78 31.94
N LEU A 869 0.41 -43.25 31.13
CA LEU A 869 -0.67 -42.40 31.64
C LEU A 869 -1.69 -43.27 32.38
N PRO A 870 -2.31 -42.76 33.47
CA PRO A 870 -3.49 -43.40 34.04
C PRO A 870 -4.60 -43.49 32.97
N GLU A 871 -5.52 -44.45 33.08
CA GLU A 871 -6.77 -44.46 32.30
C GLU A 871 -7.53 -43.16 32.60
N SER A 872 -7.24 -42.10 31.83
CA SER A 872 -7.85 -40.79 32.02
C SER A 872 -9.31 -40.86 31.58
N PRO A 873 -10.27 -40.33 32.36
CA PRO A 873 -11.63 -40.21 31.92
C PRO A 873 -11.67 -39.24 30.73
N THR A 874 -11.81 -39.78 29.52
CA THR A 874 -12.18 -39.08 28.29
C THR A 874 -13.61 -38.51 28.36
N ALA A 875 -14.09 -38.19 29.55
CA ALA A 875 -15.40 -37.62 29.75
C ALA A 875 -15.35 -36.17 29.28
N ALA A 876 -16.00 -35.90 28.14
CA ALA A 876 -16.46 -34.56 27.82
C ALA A 876 -17.12 -33.95 29.07
N ILE A 877 -16.74 -32.73 29.44
CA ILE A 877 -17.36 -32.08 30.59
C ILE A 877 -18.76 -31.67 30.14
N ALA A 878 -19.80 -32.35 30.65
CA ALA A 878 -21.18 -32.13 30.22
C ALA A 878 -21.62 -30.67 30.38
N GLU A 879 -21.15 -29.99 31.43
CA GLU A 879 -21.27 -28.54 31.64
C GLU A 879 -19.95 -27.98 32.23
N PRO A 880 -19.13 -27.24 31.45
CA PRO A 880 -17.88 -26.68 31.95
C PRO A 880 -18.11 -25.63 33.03
N GLU A 881 -17.32 -25.68 34.12
CA GLU A 881 -17.33 -24.66 35.16
C GLU A 881 -16.75 -23.35 34.59
N THR A 882 -17.51 -22.25 34.68
CA THR A 882 -17.14 -20.96 34.08
C THR A 882 -17.01 -19.84 35.11
N MET A 883 -16.07 -18.93 34.86
CA MET A 883 -15.87 -17.70 35.63
C MET A 883 -16.00 -16.51 34.69
N ARG A 884 -16.68 -15.46 35.15
CA ARG A 884 -16.79 -14.19 34.42
C ARG A 884 -15.99 -13.11 35.14
N LEU A 885 -15.03 -12.52 34.44
CA LEU A 885 -14.22 -11.40 34.93
C LEU A 885 -14.64 -10.09 34.25
N ASP A 886 -15.17 -9.14 35.02
CA ASP A 886 -15.58 -7.84 34.50
C ASP A 886 -14.37 -6.95 34.18
N LEU A 887 -14.35 -6.37 32.98
CA LEU A 887 -13.31 -5.44 32.51
C LEU A 887 -13.76 -3.97 32.59
N GLY A 888 -15.03 -3.72 32.95
CA GLY A 888 -15.66 -2.41 32.89
C GLY A 888 -16.25 -2.10 31.52
N HIS A 889 -17.05 -1.02 31.45
CA HIS A 889 -17.69 -0.53 30.22
C HIS A 889 -18.51 -1.59 29.44
N GLY A 890 -19.12 -2.53 30.17
CA GLY A 890 -19.95 -3.60 29.59
C GLY A 890 -19.15 -4.73 28.92
N ARG A 891 -17.83 -4.81 29.13
CA ARG A 891 -16.96 -5.87 28.60
C ARG A 891 -16.54 -6.82 29.73
N ALA A 892 -16.44 -8.11 29.44
CA ALA A 892 -15.99 -9.13 30.38
C ALA A 892 -15.20 -10.24 29.66
N LEU A 893 -14.35 -10.94 30.40
CA LEU A 893 -13.70 -12.19 29.99
C LEU A 893 -14.47 -13.37 30.58
N GLU A 894 -14.69 -14.40 29.77
CA GLU A 894 -15.17 -15.70 30.25
C GLU A 894 -13.97 -16.66 30.34
N LEU A 895 -13.84 -17.35 31.46
CA LEU A 895 -12.83 -18.37 31.68
C LEU A 895 -13.51 -19.71 31.96
N VAL A 896 -12.83 -20.79 31.60
CA VAL A 896 -13.25 -22.16 31.89
C VAL A 896 -12.24 -22.80 32.84
N ARG A 897 -12.73 -23.58 33.80
CA ARG A 897 -11.88 -24.34 34.71
C ARG A 897 -11.41 -25.64 34.06
N VAL A 898 -10.10 -25.78 33.88
CA VAL A 898 -9.48 -26.99 33.34
C VAL A 898 -8.98 -27.87 34.51
N PRO A 899 -9.27 -29.19 34.52
CA PRO A 899 -8.88 -30.07 35.62
C PRO A 899 -7.35 -30.29 35.68
N ALA A 900 -6.85 -30.65 36.86
CA ALA A 900 -5.50 -31.16 37.02
C ALA A 900 -5.39 -32.56 36.40
N ALA A 901 -4.44 -32.78 35.48
CA ALA A 901 -4.13 -34.10 34.97
C ALA A 901 -2.72 -34.17 34.36
N PRO A 902 -2.01 -35.31 34.50
CA PRO A 902 -0.83 -35.57 33.68
C PRO A 902 -1.25 -35.86 32.24
N PHE A 903 -0.47 -35.38 31.28
CA PHE A 903 -0.69 -35.68 29.86
C PHE A 903 0.65 -35.84 29.13
N VAL A 904 0.63 -36.43 27.93
CA VAL A 904 1.83 -36.44 27.07
C VAL A 904 1.85 -35.17 26.23
N MET A 905 2.85 -34.34 26.46
CA MET A 905 3.13 -33.11 25.73
C MET A 905 4.11 -33.37 24.59
N GLY A 906 3.91 -32.71 23.44
CA GLY A 906 4.72 -32.85 22.23
C GLY A 906 4.07 -33.68 21.13
N ASP A 907 4.84 -33.98 20.09
CA ASP A 907 4.32 -34.72 18.94
C ASP A 907 3.94 -36.17 19.29
N LEU A 908 2.66 -36.52 19.07
CA LEU A 908 2.09 -37.85 19.30
C LEU A 908 1.82 -38.63 18.02
N THR A 909 2.14 -38.09 16.85
CA THR A 909 2.03 -38.81 15.57
C THR A 909 3.37 -39.38 15.12
N GLY A 910 4.47 -38.79 15.58
CA GLY A 910 5.83 -39.07 15.11
C GLY A 910 6.17 -38.34 13.80
N THR A 911 5.24 -37.60 13.23
CA THR A 911 5.39 -36.86 11.96
C THR A 911 5.39 -35.34 12.17
N GLY A 912 5.39 -34.87 13.41
CA GLY A 912 5.45 -33.46 13.77
C GLY A 912 6.84 -32.85 13.55
N SER A 913 6.93 -31.55 13.81
CA SER A 913 8.16 -30.78 13.63
C SER A 913 9.25 -31.26 14.60
N PRO A 914 10.55 -31.16 14.25
CA PRO A 914 11.63 -31.60 15.15
C PRO A 914 11.64 -30.90 16.51
N ASP A 915 11.18 -29.65 16.59
CA ASP A 915 11.12 -28.86 17.82
C ASP A 915 9.95 -29.23 18.76
N GLU A 916 9.11 -30.18 18.33
CA GLU A 916 8.00 -30.78 19.08
C GLU A 916 8.38 -32.17 19.64
N TRP A 917 9.62 -32.62 19.40
CA TRP A 917 10.14 -33.97 19.71
C TRP A 917 11.37 -33.92 20.63
N PRO A 918 11.56 -34.90 21.56
CA PRO A 918 10.64 -36.00 21.87
C PRO A 918 9.48 -35.57 22.79
N PRO A 919 8.33 -36.25 22.70
CA PRO A 919 7.24 -36.05 23.64
C PRO A 919 7.63 -36.50 25.05
N ALA A 920 6.98 -35.92 26.07
CA ALA A 920 7.21 -36.23 27.47
C ALA A 920 5.92 -36.15 28.30
N ILE A 921 5.86 -36.90 29.39
CA ILE A 921 4.76 -36.77 30.37
C ILE A 921 5.00 -35.48 31.15
N VAL A 922 4.02 -34.59 31.13
CA VAL A 922 4.02 -33.35 31.91
C VAL A 922 2.91 -33.45 32.94
N ASP A 923 3.26 -33.18 34.19
CA ASP A 923 2.31 -33.18 35.31
C ASP A 923 1.81 -31.76 35.56
N LEU A 924 0.48 -31.58 35.51
CA LEU A 924 -0.21 -30.35 35.88
C LEU A 924 -1.00 -30.63 37.16
N PRO A 925 -0.38 -30.48 38.35
CA PRO A 925 -0.95 -30.98 39.61
C PRO A 925 -2.11 -30.14 40.13
N ARG A 926 -2.49 -29.07 39.43
CA ARG A 926 -3.53 -28.13 39.87
C ARG A 926 -4.46 -27.76 38.72
N PRO A 927 -5.76 -27.63 39.00
CA PRO A 927 -6.67 -27.00 38.07
C PRO A 927 -6.31 -25.51 37.91
N TYR A 928 -6.72 -24.94 36.79
CA TYR A 928 -6.51 -23.54 36.46
C TYR A 928 -7.67 -23.03 35.63
N TRP A 929 -7.91 -21.73 35.71
CA TRP A 929 -8.87 -21.06 34.84
C TRP A 929 -8.15 -20.59 33.60
N ILE A 930 -8.74 -20.77 32.43
CA ILE A 930 -8.18 -20.31 31.16
C ILE A 930 -9.25 -19.59 30.36
N GLY A 931 -8.87 -18.52 29.66
CA GLY A 931 -9.77 -17.78 28.77
C GLY A 931 -10.49 -18.73 27.82
N ARG A 932 -11.81 -18.63 27.79
CA ARG A 932 -12.68 -19.48 26.97
C ARG A 932 -12.43 -19.25 25.47
N THR A 933 -12.11 -18.02 25.12
CA THR A 933 -11.65 -17.56 23.80
C THR A 933 -10.31 -16.84 23.96
N GLU A 934 -9.72 -16.44 22.85
CA GLU A 934 -8.69 -15.39 22.81
C GLU A 934 -9.26 -14.07 23.36
N VAL A 935 -8.36 -13.20 23.85
CA VAL A 935 -8.71 -11.83 24.21
C VAL A 935 -9.07 -11.04 22.95
N THR A 936 -10.25 -10.42 22.93
CA THR A 936 -10.74 -9.66 21.78
C THR A 936 -10.16 -8.25 21.72
N ASN A 937 -10.26 -7.60 20.55
CA ASN A 937 -9.92 -6.18 20.39
C ASN A 937 -10.61 -5.29 21.42
N GLY A 938 -11.92 -5.48 21.63
CA GLY A 938 -12.70 -4.71 22.59
C GLY A 938 -12.28 -4.94 24.04
N GLN A 939 -11.91 -6.17 24.39
CA GLN A 939 -11.39 -6.50 25.71
C GLN A 939 -10.00 -5.89 25.93
N LEU A 940 -9.09 -5.97 24.96
CA LEU A 940 -7.76 -5.37 25.05
C LEU A 940 -7.84 -3.84 25.17
N ARG A 941 -8.71 -3.18 24.37
CA ARG A 941 -8.92 -1.72 24.41
C ARG A 941 -9.53 -1.20 25.72
N SER A 942 -10.11 -2.06 26.55
CA SER A 942 -10.53 -1.67 27.91
C SER A 942 -9.33 -1.29 28.83
N ILE A 943 -8.11 -1.68 28.41
CA ILE A 943 -6.87 -1.39 29.11
C ILE A 943 -5.90 -0.58 28.23
N PHE A 944 -5.81 -0.89 26.94
CA PHE A 944 -4.95 -0.24 25.95
C PHE A 944 -5.80 0.39 24.84
N PRO A 945 -6.43 1.55 25.08
CA PRO A 945 -7.39 2.16 24.15
C PRO A 945 -6.81 2.45 22.76
N GLU A 946 -5.50 2.58 22.64
CA GLU A 946 -4.76 2.81 21.42
C GLU A 946 -4.53 1.55 20.54
N HIS A 947 -4.83 0.35 21.06
CA HIS A 947 -4.62 -0.90 20.31
C HIS A 947 -5.45 -0.96 19.03
N THR A 948 -4.79 -1.31 17.93
CA THR A 948 -5.45 -1.67 16.67
C THR A 948 -4.79 -2.91 16.07
N SER A 949 -5.62 -3.91 15.78
CA SER A 949 -5.28 -5.06 14.95
C SER A 949 -5.28 -4.70 13.46
N GLY A 950 -5.83 -3.54 13.09
CA GLY A 950 -5.79 -2.97 11.75
C GLY A 950 -6.48 -3.83 10.68
N TRP A 951 -5.76 -4.04 9.58
CA TRP A 951 -6.29 -4.65 8.36
C TRP A 951 -5.41 -5.79 7.88
N PHE A 952 -6.03 -6.82 7.32
CA PHE A 952 -5.35 -7.79 6.50
C PHE A 952 -5.32 -7.32 5.04
N THR A 953 -4.33 -7.80 4.29
CA THR A 953 -4.15 -7.48 2.87
C THR A 953 -5.44 -7.63 2.09
N LYS A 954 -5.62 -6.77 1.08
CA LYS A 954 -6.82 -6.77 0.25
C LYS A 954 -6.92 -8.08 -0.54
N ARG A 955 -7.70 -9.01 0.00
CA ARG A 955 -8.14 -10.25 -0.67
C ARG A 955 -9.57 -10.05 -1.11
N GLN A 956 -9.64 -9.49 -2.31
CA GLN A 956 -10.77 -8.91 -3.03
C GLN A 956 -12.14 -9.25 -2.46
N VAL A 957 -12.92 -8.24 -2.14
CA VAL A 957 -14.34 -8.37 -1.81
C VAL A 957 -15.07 -7.10 -2.27
N ASP A 958 -14.40 -5.94 -2.16
CA ASP A 958 -14.79 -4.63 -2.69
C ASP A 958 -13.58 -3.91 -3.34
N PHE A 959 -13.83 -3.00 -4.30
CA PHE A 959 -12.78 -2.17 -4.94
C PHE A 959 -12.20 -1.12 -4.01
N ASP A 960 -13.01 -0.63 -3.07
CA ASP A 960 -12.63 0.40 -2.13
C ASP A 960 -12.23 -0.20 -0.78
N GLY A 961 -11.62 0.62 0.07
CA GLY A 961 -11.25 0.23 1.42
C GLY A 961 -9.81 -0.25 1.56
N PRO A 962 -9.31 -0.28 2.81
CA PRO A 962 -7.92 -0.61 3.13
C PRO A 962 -7.61 -2.12 3.14
N GLY A 963 -8.62 -3.00 3.16
CA GLY A 963 -8.45 -4.45 3.19
C GLY A 963 -9.57 -5.17 3.94
N ILE A 964 -9.29 -6.39 4.41
CA ILE A 964 -10.20 -7.15 5.27
C ILE A 964 -10.00 -6.74 6.73
N LEU A 965 -11.08 -6.48 7.47
CA LEU A 965 -11.01 -5.97 8.84
C LEU A 965 -10.49 -7.04 9.80
N LEU A 966 -9.52 -6.67 10.64
CA LEU A 966 -9.04 -7.46 11.78
C LEU A 966 -9.37 -6.81 13.14
N ASP A 967 -9.97 -5.62 13.11
CA ASP A 967 -10.06 -4.70 14.25
C ASP A 967 -11.47 -4.56 14.84
N ASP A 968 -12.42 -5.43 14.45
CA ASP A 968 -13.76 -5.46 15.06
C ASP A 968 -13.65 -5.79 16.56
N PRO A 969 -14.46 -5.16 17.44
CA PRO A 969 -14.36 -5.37 18.89
C PRO A 969 -14.48 -6.83 19.36
N ASP A 970 -15.12 -7.70 18.58
CA ASP A 970 -15.36 -9.10 18.94
C ASP A 970 -14.49 -10.08 18.14
N GLN A 971 -13.60 -9.59 17.27
CA GLN A 971 -12.47 -10.36 16.70
C GLN A 971 -11.34 -10.52 17.73
N PRO A 972 -10.52 -11.59 17.66
CA PRO A 972 -9.33 -11.72 18.50
C PRO A 972 -8.38 -10.54 18.26
N ALA A 973 -7.77 -10.04 19.34
CA ALA A 973 -6.72 -9.04 19.22
C ALA A 973 -5.46 -9.72 18.65
N VAL A 974 -5.00 -9.27 17.49
CA VAL A 974 -3.73 -9.68 16.85
C VAL A 974 -2.80 -8.47 16.73
N ARG A 975 -1.56 -8.66 16.25
CA ARG A 975 -0.51 -7.62 16.31
C ARG A 975 -0.26 -7.14 17.74
N VAL A 976 -0.34 -8.07 18.68
CA VAL A 976 -0.04 -7.84 20.10
C VAL A 976 1.34 -8.42 20.38
N SER A 977 2.24 -7.64 20.99
CA SER A 977 3.52 -8.18 21.45
C SER A 977 3.35 -8.98 22.74
N TRP A 978 4.26 -9.92 23.00
CA TRP A 978 4.25 -10.66 24.26
C TRP A 978 4.32 -9.72 25.47
N ASP A 979 5.12 -8.65 25.37
CA ASP A 979 5.25 -7.65 26.43
C ASP A 979 3.93 -6.92 26.70
N GLN A 980 3.16 -6.59 25.66
CA GLN A 980 1.83 -5.97 25.79
C GLN A 980 0.81 -6.96 26.39
N ALA A 981 0.83 -8.22 25.94
CA ALA A 981 -0.05 -9.27 26.47
C ALA A 981 0.23 -9.54 27.96
N MET A 982 1.48 -9.63 28.37
CA MET A 982 1.85 -9.75 29.79
C MET A 982 1.52 -8.48 30.59
N ALA A 983 1.63 -7.30 29.99
CA ALA A 983 1.20 -6.05 30.63
C ALA A 983 -0.31 -5.99 30.85
N PHE A 984 -1.12 -6.53 29.92
CA PHE A 984 -2.56 -6.72 30.10
C PHE A 984 -2.86 -7.61 31.32
N CYS A 985 -2.22 -8.78 31.39
CA CYS A 985 -2.35 -9.70 32.52
C CYS A 985 -1.97 -9.07 33.87
N ARG A 986 -0.85 -8.33 33.93
CA ARG A 986 -0.44 -7.61 35.15
C ARG A 986 -1.48 -6.60 35.59
N LYS A 987 -1.97 -5.76 34.67
CA LYS A 987 -3.00 -4.75 34.99
C LYS A 987 -4.31 -5.39 35.44
N LEU A 988 -4.68 -6.56 34.92
CA LEU A 988 -5.83 -7.32 35.42
C LEU A 988 -5.58 -7.89 36.81
N SER A 989 -4.38 -8.40 37.07
CA SER A 989 -4.02 -8.87 38.40
C SER A 989 -4.14 -7.76 39.44
N ASP A 990 -3.59 -6.58 39.13
CA ASP A 990 -3.66 -5.40 40.00
C ASP A 990 -5.11 -4.95 40.27
N ARG A 991 -6.00 -5.06 39.27
CA ARG A 991 -7.40 -4.66 39.39
C ARG A 991 -8.26 -5.65 40.18
N THR A 992 -7.94 -6.94 40.09
CA THR A 992 -8.84 -8.01 40.54
C THR A 992 -8.35 -8.71 41.81
N GLY A 993 -7.06 -8.57 42.14
CA GLY A 993 -6.40 -9.34 43.18
C GLY A 993 -6.15 -10.80 42.80
N LEU A 994 -6.54 -11.22 41.60
CA LEU A 994 -6.31 -12.58 41.09
C LEU A 994 -4.95 -12.64 40.39
N ARG A 995 -4.32 -13.82 40.38
CA ARG A 995 -3.06 -14.01 39.66
C ARG A 995 -3.30 -14.30 38.18
N VAL A 996 -3.47 -13.24 37.39
CA VAL A 996 -3.68 -13.31 35.94
C VAL A 996 -2.35 -13.30 35.19
N THR A 997 -2.16 -14.23 34.26
CA THR A 997 -0.93 -14.40 33.46
C THR A 997 -1.26 -14.99 32.08
N LEU A 998 -0.32 -15.00 31.15
CA LEU A 998 -0.40 -15.89 29.99
C LEU A 998 -0.26 -17.35 30.42
N PRO A 999 -0.88 -18.32 29.71
CA PRO A 999 -0.66 -19.74 29.95
C PRO A 999 0.81 -20.10 29.78
N THR A 1000 1.29 -21.10 30.52
CA THR A 1000 2.48 -21.85 30.09
C THR A 1000 2.16 -22.62 28.81
N GLU A 1001 3.21 -22.96 28.07
CA GLU A 1001 3.11 -23.83 26.90
C GLU A 1001 2.43 -25.17 27.23
N ALA A 1002 2.73 -25.75 28.40
CA ALA A 1002 2.10 -26.97 28.86
C ALA A 1002 0.61 -26.80 29.19
N GLN A 1003 0.23 -25.73 29.90
CA GLN A 1003 -1.17 -25.42 30.19
C GLN A 1003 -1.98 -25.19 28.92
N TRP A 1004 -1.39 -24.53 27.92
CA TRP A 1004 -2.03 -24.31 26.64
C TRP A 1004 -2.25 -25.63 25.89
N GLU A 1005 -1.21 -26.45 25.75
CA GLU A 1005 -1.32 -27.73 25.01
C GLU A 1005 -2.30 -28.70 25.69
N HIS A 1006 -2.26 -28.77 27.02
CA HIS A 1006 -3.20 -29.55 27.81
C HIS A 1006 -4.65 -29.14 27.55
N ALA A 1007 -4.93 -27.82 27.60
CA ALA A 1007 -6.25 -27.28 27.35
C ALA A 1007 -6.71 -27.47 25.90
N ALA A 1008 -5.80 -27.34 24.92
CA ALA A 1008 -6.10 -27.56 23.51
C ALA A 1008 -6.46 -29.02 23.21
N ARG A 1009 -5.69 -29.97 23.78
CA ARG A 1009 -5.93 -31.42 23.62
C ARG A 1009 -7.24 -31.88 24.22
N ALA A 1010 -7.65 -31.31 25.36
CA ALA A 1010 -8.86 -31.68 26.09
C ALA A 1010 -9.03 -33.21 26.25
N GLY A 1011 -7.94 -33.89 26.60
CA GLY A 1011 -7.89 -35.35 26.80
C GLY A 1011 -7.65 -36.20 25.55
N THR A 1012 -7.53 -35.59 24.37
CA THR A 1012 -7.23 -36.32 23.12
C THR A 1012 -5.74 -36.52 22.88
N THR A 1013 -5.39 -37.58 22.16
CA THR A 1013 -4.03 -37.87 21.70
C THR A 1013 -3.82 -37.57 20.21
N THR A 1014 -4.87 -37.15 19.52
CA THR A 1014 -4.83 -36.72 18.12
C THR A 1014 -4.18 -35.34 17.99
N PRO A 1015 -3.69 -34.95 16.80
CA PRO A 1015 -3.12 -33.62 16.57
C PRO A 1015 -4.12 -32.49 16.87
N LEU A 1016 -5.37 -32.67 16.46
CA LEU A 1016 -6.47 -31.75 16.65
C LEU A 1016 -7.49 -32.43 17.57
N TRP A 1017 -8.18 -31.69 18.43
CA TRP A 1017 -9.12 -32.30 19.38
C TRP A 1017 -10.27 -33.05 18.66
N TYR A 1018 -10.60 -32.64 17.44
CA TYR A 1018 -11.65 -33.26 16.63
C TYR A 1018 -11.14 -34.36 15.68
N GLY A 1019 -9.83 -34.59 15.58
CA GLY A 1019 -9.28 -35.65 14.72
C GLY A 1019 -7.90 -35.36 14.10
N GLN A 1020 -7.75 -35.74 12.84
CA GLN A 1020 -6.51 -35.67 12.06
C GLN A 1020 -6.44 -34.38 11.22
N PRO A 1021 -5.24 -33.91 10.84
CA PRO A 1021 -5.06 -32.75 9.96
C PRO A 1021 -5.71 -32.86 8.57
N THR A 1022 -6.11 -34.07 8.16
CA THR A 1022 -6.81 -34.34 6.89
C THR A 1022 -8.33 -34.28 7.01
N ASP A 1023 -8.86 -34.19 8.22
CA ASP A 1023 -10.31 -34.13 8.44
C ASP A 1023 -10.85 -32.73 8.14
N ASP A 1024 -12.12 -32.64 7.72
CA ASP A 1024 -12.79 -31.38 7.42
C ASP A 1024 -12.92 -30.52 8.71
N PHE A 1025 -12.16 -29.43 8.74
CA PHE A 1025 -12.09 -28.52 9.89
C PHE A 1025 -13.13 -27.41 9.87
N SER A 1026 -13.92 -27.25 8.81
CA SER A 1026 -14.77 -26.07 8.54
C SER A 1026 -15.74 -25.72 9.69
N ARG A 1027 -16.17 -26.74 10.45
CA ARG A 1027 -17.04 -26.59 11.62
C ARG A 1027 -16.29 -26.20 12.91
N TRP A 1028 -15.02 -26.54 13.00
CA TRP A 1028 -14.25 -26.61 14.24
C TRP A 1028 -13.23 -25.50 14.39
N ALA A 1029 -12.72 -24.93 13.28
CA ALA A 1029 -11.69 -23.90 13.32
C ALA A 1029 -11.68 -23.01 12.06
N ASN A 1030 -11.15 -21.80 12.22
CA ASN A 1030 -10.76 -20.88 11.15
C ASN A 1030 -9.30 -21.13 10.77
N MET A 1031 -9.01 -21.65 9.59
CA MET A 1031 -7.67 -22.03 9.13
C MET A 1031 -7.51 -21.74 7.63
N ALA A 1032 -6.28 -21.82 7.10
CA ALA A 1032 -6.04 -21.56 5.68
C ALA A 1032 -6.80 -22.54 4.77
N ASP A 1033 -7.88 -22.04 4.17
CA ASP A 1033 -8.82 -22.81 3.38
C ASP A 1033 -9.08 -22.16 2.01
N ARG A 1034 -10.09 -22.64 1.28
CA ARG A 1034 -10.46 -22.05 -0.01
C ARG A 1034 -10.90 -20.59 0.11
N SER A 1035 -11.46 -20.14 1.22
CA SER A 1035 -11.99 -18.79 1.38
C SER A 1035 -10.87 -17.74 1.33
N LEU A 1036 -9.69 -18.09 1.86
CA LEU A 1036 -8.47 -17.28 1.82
C LEU A 1036 -7.87 -17.12 0.40
N THR A 1037 -8.14 -18.07 -0.49
CA THR A 1037 -7.57 -18.11 -1.85
C THR A 1037 -8.53 -17.62 -2.94
N CYS A 1038 -9.85 -17.64 -2.69
CA CYS A 1038 -10.88 -17.20 -3.65
C CYS A 1038 -10.73 -15.73 -4.09
N ILE A 1039 -10.97 -15.47 -5.38
CA ILE A 1039 -10.87 -14.14 -6.02
C ILE A 1039 -12.27 -13.64 -6.37
N TYR A 1040 -12.53 -12.36 -6.10
CA TYR A 1040 -13.86 -11.74 -6.24
C TYR A 1040 -13.92 -10.66 -7.33
N ALA A 1041 -12.86 -9.83 -7.50
CA ALA A 1041 -12.63 -8.86 -8.59
C ALA A 1041 -11.29 -8.09 -8.41
N GLY A 1042 -10.46 -7.95 -9.45
CA GLY A 1042 -9.16 -7.23 -9.35
C GLY A 1042 -9.26 -5.72 -9.40
N THR A 1043 -8.48 -5.00 -8.59
CA THR A 1043 -8.36 -3.53 -8.66
C THR A 1043 -7.84 -3.14 -10.06
N ALA A 1044 -8.60 -2.33 -10.78
CA ALA A 1044 -8.28 -1.90 -12.15
C ALA A 1044 -8.03 -3.04 -13.18
N GLY A 1045 -8.33 -4.31 -12.86
CA GLY A 1045 -7.98 -5.48 -13.68
C GLY A 1045 -6.63 -6.14 -13.35
N VAL A 1046 -5.92 -5.67 -12.32
CA VAL A 1046 -4.74 -6.32 -11.73
C VAL A 1046 -5.21 -7.24 -10.60
N ALA A 1047 -5.35 -8.53 -10.88
CA ALA A 1047 -5.77 -9.53 -9.90
C ALA A 1047 -4.60 -10.46 -9.53
N VAL A 1048 -3.49 -9.91 -9.03
CA VAL A 1048 -2.36 -10.73 -8.58
C VAL A 1048 -2.35 -10.73 -7.06
N LEU A 1049 -2.97 -11.75 -6.45
CA LEU A 1049 -2.87 -11.98 -5.02
C LEU A 1049 -1.63 -12.79 -4.71
N GLN A 1050 -0.98 -12.49 -3.59
CA GLN A 1050 0.04 -13.36 -3.03
C GLN A 1050 -0.56 -14.76 -2.78
N PRO A 1051 0.02 -15.82 -3.37
CA PRO A 1051 -0.43 -17.18 -3.10
C PRO A 1051 -0.17 -17.53 -1.64
N ILE A 1052 -1.18 -18.01 -0.93
CA ILE A 1052 -1.04 -18.60 0.40
C ILE A 1052 -1.43 -20.08 0.30
N PRO A 1053 -0.58 -21.01 0.78
CA PRO A 1053 -0.93 -22.42 0.86
C PRO A 1053 -2.20 -22.64 1.70
N ALA A 1054 -3.20 -23.30 1.13
CA ALA A 1054 -4.49 -23.53 1.78
C ALA A 1054 -5.08 -24.91 1.42
N VAL A 1055 -6.08 -25.37 2.19
CA VAL A 1055 -6.84 -26.60 1.93
C VAL A 1055 -8.08 -26.26 1.12
N MET A 1056 -8.18 -26.74 -0.11
CA MET A 1056 -9.23 -26.30 -1.05
C MET A 1056 -10.57 -27.01 -0.86
N GLU A 1057 -10.55 -28.15 -0.17
CA GLU A 1057 -11.70 -29.00 0.11
C GLU A 1057 -12.54 -28.49 1.30
N CYS A 1058 -11.98 -27.62 2.13
CA CYS A 1058 -12.61 -27.04 3.32
C CYS A 1058 -13.08 -25.61 3.05
N ASP A 1059 -14.08 -25.15 3.80
CA ASP A 1059 -14.67 -23.80 3.71
C ASP A 1059 -15.20 -23.34 5.08
N ASP A 1060 -14.39 -22.63 5.85
CA ASP A 1060 -14.69 -22.14 7.18
C ASP A 1060 -15.52 -20.84 7.20
N GLU A 1061 -15.79 -20.30 6.01
CA GLU A 1061 -16.51 -19.08 5.72
C GLU A 1061 -15.84 -17.77 6.24
N ALA A 1062 -14.51 -17.73 6.40
CA ALA A 1062 -13.76 -16.54 6.86
C ALA A 1062 -12.41 -16.32 6.13
N ILE A 1063 -12.24 -15.19 5.42
CA ILE A 1063 -10.96 -14.85 4.73
C ILE A 1063 -9.84 -14.55 5.75
N ALA A 1064 -10.21 -14.01 6.90
CA ALA A 1064 -9.31 -13.53 7.93
C ALA A 1064 -9.85 -13.94 9.31
N THR A 1065 -9.38 -13.32 10.39
CA THR A 1065 -9.94 -13.57 11.73
C THR A 1065 -11.47 -13.41 11.74
N ALA A 1066 -12.18 -14.35 12.36
CA ALA A 1066 -13.61 -14.27 12.61
C ALA A 1066 -13.86 -13.74 14.03
N ARG A 1067 -15.13 -13.45 14.34
CA ARG A 1067 -15.53 -13.18 15.74
C ARG A 1067 -15.21 -14.42 16.58
N VAL A 1068 -14.68 -14.22 17.79
CA VAL A 1068 -14.38 -15.34 18.69
C VAL A 1068 -15.61 -16.20 18.96
N ALA A 1069 -15.42 -17.49 19.20
CA ALA A 1069 -16.47 -18.49 19.39
C ALA A 1069 -17.44 -18.65 18.20
N SER A 1070 -16.98 -18.37 16.96
CA SER A 1070 -17.75 -18.66 15.73
C SER A 1070 -17.75 -20.15 15.34
N TYR A 1071 -16.82 -20.93 15.89
CA TYR A 1071 -16.64 -22.35 15.63
C TYR A 1071 -16.99 -23.19 16.86
N ALA A 1072 -17.06 -24.51 16.73
CA ALA A 1072 -17.42 -25.36 17.86
C ALA A 1072 -16.29 -25.47 18.90
N ALA A 1073 -16.66 -25.41 20.18
CA ALA A 1073 -15.73 -25.60 21.29
C ALA A 1073 -15.21 -27.04 21.38
N ASN A 1074 -14.02 -27.21 21.94
CA ASN A 1074 -13.48 -28.50 22.32
C ASN A 1074 -14.27 -29.12 23.51
N PRO A 1075 -14.00 -30.39 23.89
CA PRO A 1075 -14.72 -31.09 24.96
C PRO A 1075 -14.67 -30.45 26.35
N TRP A 1076 -13.79 -29.46 26.56
CA TRP A 1076 -13.69 -28.69 27.80
C TRP A 1076 -14.31 -27.29 27.67
N GLY A 1077 -14.93 -26.96 26.55
CA GLY A 1077 -15.65 -25.69 26.37
C GLY A 1077 -14.79 -24.51 25.90
N LEU A 1078 -13.54 -24.75 25.48
CA LEU A 1078 -12.68 -23.74 24.87
C LEU A 1078 -12.93 -23.62 23.37
N PHE A 1079 -12.98 -22.39 22.87
CA PHE A 1079 -13.10 -22.07 21.45
C PHE A 1079 -11.75 -21.69 20.84
N ASP A 1080 -11.69 -21.83 19.51
CA ASP A 1080 -10.64 -21.30 18.63
C ASP A 1080 -9.22 -21.80 18.93
N VAL A 1081 -9.05 -22.84 19.77
CA VAL A 1081 -7.74 -23.39 20.19
C VAL A 1081 -6.87 -23.96 19.06
N HIS A 1082 -7.42 -24.13 17.86
CA HIS A 1082 -6.68 -24.60 16.68
C HIS A 1082 -6.63 -23.58 15.53
N GLY A 1083 -7.26 -22.42 15.64
CA GLY A 1083 -7.38 -21.51 14.49
C GLY A 1083 -7.70 -20.09 14.91
N ASN A 1084 -8.14 -19.28 13.95
CA ASN A 1084 -8.46 -17.87 14.13
C ASN A 1084 -7.21 -17.02 14.41
N ALA A 1085 -6.63 -17.08 15.61
CA ALA A 1085 -5.36 -16.47 15.95
C ALA A 1085 -4.48 -17.43 16.75
N ALA A 1086 -3.19 -17.47 16.44
CA ALA A 1086 -2.24 -18.18 17.30
C ALA A 1086 -1.98 -17.37 18.58
N GLU A 1087 -1.43 -17.99 19.61
CA GLU A 1087 -1.48 -17.41 20.95
C GLU A 1087 -0.13 -17.42 21.66
N TRP A 1088 0.22 -16.26 22.24
CA TRP A 1088 1.34 -16.15 23.15
C TRP A 1088 1.16 -17.01 24.41
N THR A 1089 2.26 -17.65 24.80
CA THR A 1089 2.41 -18.29 26.12
C THR A 1089 3.50 -17.56 26.91
N ARG A 1090 3.55 -17.70 28.23
CA ARG A 1090 4.64 -17.11 29.04
C ARG A 1090 5.99 -17.82 28.85
N SER A 1091 5.99 -18.99 28.23
CA SER A 1091 7.16 -19.87 28.14
C SER A 1091 8.23 -19.31 27.19
N ALA A 1092 9.50 -19.38 27.61
CA ALA A 1092 10.64 -19.16 26.72
C ALA A 1092 10.78 -20.34 25.73
N TYR A 1093 11.14 -20.04 24.48
CA TYR A 1093 11.35 -21.08 23.47
C TYR A 1093 12.65 -21.85 23.77
N ARG A 1094 12.51 -23.12 24.16
CA ARG A 1094 13.60 -24.04 24.54
C ARG A 1094 13.47 -25.37 23.80
N PRO A 1095 14.58 -26.11 23.61
CA PRO A 1095 14.56 -27.47 23.06
C PRO A 1095 13.65 -28.43 23.85
N TYR A 1096 13.18 -29.46 23.17
CA TYR A 1096 12.43 -30.56 23.75
C TYR A 1096 13.35 -31.72 24.22
N PRO A 1097 12.92 -32.57 25.16
CA PRO A 1097 11.57 -32.63 25.76
C PRO A 1097 11.27 -31.42 26.65
N TYR A 1098 9.98 -31.16 26.88
CA TYR A 1098 9.56 -30.09 27.79
C TYR A 1098 10.02 -30.40 29.23
N ASP A 1099 10.62 -29.40 29.88
CA ASP A 1099 11.04 -29.45 31.28
C ASP A 1099 10.55 -28.20 32.00
N ALA A 1100 9.62 -28.38 32.95
CA ALA A 1100 9.08 -27.28 33.75
C ALA A 1100 10.10 -26.68 34.73
N ALA A 1101 11.21 -27.39 35.01
CA ALA A 1101 12.22 -26.98 35.97
C ALA A 1101 13.34 -26.11 35.36
N ASP A 1102 13.38 -25.92 34.04
CA ASP A 1102 14.44 -25.17 33.36
C ASP A 1102 14.25 -23.64 33.34
N GLY A 1103 13.24 -23.16 34.08
CA GLY A 1103 12.90 -21.74 34.19
C GLY A 1103 12.19 -21.16 32.96
N ARG A 1104 11.82 -21.99 31.96
CA ARG A 1104 11.11 -21.49 30.77
C ARG A 1104 9.81 -20.77 31.10
N ASP A 1105 9.14 -21.15 32.19
CA ASP A 1105 7.82 -20.65 32.58
C ASP A 1105 7.83 -19.48 33.57
N ASP A 1106 9.00 -18.98 33.95
CA ASP A 1106 9.17 -17.94 34.98
C ASP A 1106 8.52 -16.59 34.62
N GLY A 1107 8.19 -16.38 33.33
CA GLY A 1107 7.53 -15.16 32.85
C GLY A 1107 8.38 -13.89 32.99
N ASN A 1108 9.67 -14.01 33.32
CA ASN A 1108 10.57 -12.88 33.54
C ASN A 1108 11.27 -12.45 32.23
N THR A 1109 11.34 -11.13 32.00
CA THR A 1109 12.14 -10.50 30.92
C THR A 1109 13.51 -10.03 31.40
N ALA A 1110 13.70 -9.86 32.71
CA ALA A 1110 14.88 -9.28 33.33
C ALA A 1110 15.83 -10.35 33.86
N GLY A 1111 16.75 -10.80 33.01
CA GLY A 1111 17.72 -11.84 33.39
C GLY A 1111 18.84 -12.13 32.40
N ALA A 1112 19.36 -11.14 31.66
CA ALA A 1112 20.68 -11.21 31.02
C ALA A 1112 21.06 -9.82 30.48
N GLY A 1113 22.19 -9.24 30.91
CA GLY A 1113 22.67 -7.95 30.40
C GLY A 1113 22.96 -8.01 28.89
N ALA A 1114 22.81 -6.87 28.18
CA ALA A 1114 23.13 -6.60 26.76
C ALA A 1114 22.64 -7.58 25.66
N GLY A 1115 22.24 -8.82 25.98
CA GLY A 1115 21.67 -9.83 25.08
C GLY A 1115 20.20 -10.16 25.38
N ALA A 1116 19.51 -9.30 26.15
CA ALA A 1116 18.09 -9.45 26.50
C ALA A 1116 17.13 -9.38 25.29
N THR A 1117 17.60 -8.97 24.12
CA THR A 1117 16.86 -8.94 22.85
C THR A 1117 16.66 -10.33 22.23
N ALA A 1118 17.37 -11.36 22.70
CA ALA A 1118 17.46 -12.67 22.03
C ALA A 1118 16.46 -13.74 22.51
N ILE A 1119 15.77 -13.58 23.65
CA ILE A 1119 14.87 -14.63 24.16
C ILE A 1119 13.54 -14.61 23.40
N LYS A 1120 13.37 -15.53 22.46
CA LYS A 1120 12.10 -15.79 21.78
C LYS A 1120 11.09 -16.45 22.73
N ARG A 1121 9.83 -16.04 22.64
CA ARG A 1121 8.70 -16.57 23.42
C ARG A 1121 7.87 -17.51 22.58
N VAL A 1122 7.32 -18.54 23.22
CA VAL A 1122 6.54 -19.57 22.52
C VAL A 1122 5.16 -19.02 22.15
N VAL A 1123 4.78 -19.24 20.89
CA VAL A 1123 3.43 -19.11 20.35
C VAL A 1123 2.87 -20.50 20.07
N ARG A 1124 1.62 -20.74 20.45
CA ARG A 1124 0.90 -22.01 20.25
C ARG A 1124 -0.34 -21.84 19.38
N GLY A 1125 -0.84 -22.97 18.85
CA GLY A 1125 -1.96 -23.00 17.93
C GLY A 1125 -1.61 -22.47 16.55
N GLY A 1126 -2.65 -22.28 15.73
CA GLY A 1126 -2.54 -21.73 14.37
C GLY A 1126 -3.54 -20.61 14.15
N SER A 1127 -3.40 -19.92 13.02
CA SER A 1127 -4.24 -18.79 12.63
C SER A 1127 -5.12 -19.10 11.41
N TYR A 1128 -5.96 -18.13 11.05
CA TYR A 1128 -6.72 -18.13 9.79
C TYR A 1128 -5.85 -18.32 8.52
N CYS A 1129 -4.54 -18.09 8.59
CA CYS A 1129 -3.61 -18.28 7.47
C CYS A 1129 -2.66 -19.47 7.63
N ASP A 1130 -2.84 -20.31 8.64
CA ASP A 1130 -2.09 -21.55 8.83
C ASP A 1130 -2.89 -22.78 8.37
N ARG A 1131 -2.20 -23.74 7.76
CA ARG A 1131 -2.81 -25.04 7.36
C ARG A 1131 -2.92 -25.99 8.57
N PRO A 1132 -3.82 -26.98 8.57
CA PRO A 1132 -4.13 -27.81 9.74
C PRO A 1132 -2.94 -28.44 10.50
N HIS A 1133 -1.87 -28.83 9.80
CA HIS A 1133 -0.68 -29.39 10.44
C HIS A 1133 0.11 -28.37 11.30
N ARG A 1134 -0.07 -27.07 11.04
CA ARG A 1134 0.49 -25.95 11.82
C ARG A 1134 -0.50 -25.45 12.89
N CYS A 1135 -1.66 -26.09 12.98
CA CYS A 1135 -2.72 -25.77 13.93
C CYS A 1135 -2.85 -26.82 15.05
N GLY A 1136 -2.05 -27.90 14.96
CA GLY A 1136 -2.09 -29.01 15.91
C GLY A 1136 -1.69 -28.60 17.33
N SER A 1137 -2.17 -29.36 18.31
CA SER A 1137 -1.98 -29.09 19.73
C SER A 1137 -0.52 -28.95 20.14
N ALA A 1138 0.38 -29.73 19.52
CA ALA A 1138 1.83 -29.68 19.77
C ALA A 1138 2.56 -28.59 18.99
N HIS A 1139 1.94 -28.01 17.97
CA HIS A 1139 2.60 -27.06 17.09
C HIS A 1139 3.01 -25.81 17.85
N ARG A 1140 4.24 -25.37 17.61
CA ARG A 1140 4.85 -24.22 18.29
C ARG A 1140 5.65 -23.36 17.34
N ARG A 1141 5.59 -22.04 17.55
CA ARG A 1141 6.40 -21.03 16.87
C ARG A 1141 7.08 -20.16 17.94
N ALA A 1142 8.04 -19.32 17.54
CA ALA A 1142 8.67 -18.42 18.48
C ALA A 1142 9.12 -17.11 17.86
N PHE A 1143 8.88 -16.02 18.60
CA PHE A 1143 9.21 -14.67 18.17
C PHE A 1143 9.78 -13.87 19.36
N PRO A 1144 10.58 -12.82 19.13
CA PRO A 1144 11.03 -11.91 20.18
C PRO A 1144 9.86 -11.28 20.94
N ALA A 1145 10.03 -11.04 22.24
CA ALA A 1145 8.95 -10.57 23.11
C ALA A 1145 8.35 -9.20 22.71
N TRP A 1146 9.13 -8.36 22.04
CA TRP A 1146 8.72 -7.04 21.58
C TRP A 1146 7.95 -7.06 20.25
N GLN A 1147 8.05 -8.14 19.46
CA GLN A 1147 7.48 -8.20 18.11
C GLN A 1147 5.95 -8.36 18.18
N ALA A 1148 5.23 -7.46 17.52
CA ALA A 1148 3.79 -7.54 17.33
C ALA A 1148 3.50 -8.34 16.04
N VAL A 1149 3.21 -9.63 16.18
CA VAL A 1149 3.08 -10.54 15.03
C VAL A 1149 1.65 -10.48 14.46
N HIS A 1150 1.55 -10.41 13.13
CA HIS A 1150 0.32 -10.16 12.37
C HIS A 1150 -0.86 -11.10 12.64
N ASP A 1151 -0.60 -12.36 13.03
CA ASP A 1151 -1.58 -13.43 13.24
C ASP A 1151 -1.58 -13.98 14.67
N VAL A 1152 -0.88 -13.30 15.60
CA VAL A 1152 -0.72 -13.74 16.99
C VAL A 1152 -1.46 -12.82 17.96
N GLY A 1153 -2.38 -13.42 18.70
CA GLY A 1153 -3.05 -12.87 19.87
C GLY A 1153 -2.65 -13.59 21.14
N PHE A 1154 -3.57 -13.70 22.09
CA PHE A 1154 -3.33 -14.42 23.35
C PHE A 1154 -4.63 -14.75 24.08
N ARG A 1155 -4.58 -15.72 24.99
CA ARG A 1155 -5.54 -15.90 26.07
C ARG A 1155 -4.86 -15.80 27.43
N ILE A 1156 -5.65 -15.65 28.48
CA ILE A 1156 -5.15 -15.54 29.85
C ILE A 1156 -5.40 -16.83 30.64
N VAL A 1157 -4.65 -17.03 31.72
CA VAL A 1157 -4.94 -17.99 32.77
C VAL A 1157 -4.99 -17.31 34.13
N ILE A 1158 -5.76 -17.90 35.06
CA ILE A 1158 -5.74 -17.58 36.48
C ILE A 1158 -5.31 -18.84 37.22
N GLU A 1159 -4.18 -18.74 37.92
CA GLU A 1159 -3.68 -19.82 38.75
C GLU A 1159 -4.43 -19.82 40.08
N GLU A 1160 -4.90 -20.99 40.52
CA GLU A 1160 -5.46 -21.14 41.86
C GLU A 1160 -4.34 -21.08 42.91
N GLU A 1161 -4.48 -20.17 43.89
CA GLU A 1161 -3.54 -20.06 45.01
C GLU A 1161 -3.52 -21.32 45.87
N ARG A 1162 -2.44 -21.47 46.65
CA ARG A 1162 -2.23 -22.61 47.55
C ARG A 1162 -3.23 -22.67 48.70
#